data_AF-A0A6C0TYK1-F1
#
_entry.id   AF-A0A6C0TYK1-F1
#
_cell.length_a   1.000
_cell.length_b   1.000
_cell.length_c   1.000
_cell.angle_alpha   90.00
_cell.angle_beta   90.00
_cell.angle_gamma   90.00
#
_symmetry.space_group_name_H-M   'P 1'
#
loop_
_entity.id
_entity.type
_entity.pdbx_description
1 polymer ?
#
loop_
_entity_poly.entity_id
_entity_poly.type
_entity_poly.pdbx_seq_one_letter_code
_entity_poly.pdbx_strand_id
1 'polypeptide(L)'
;MNEDEYAERADDVQGVPRELGTQEAASAAFHEIYDFSHGEVHDGSGSLLEKIKADPTLSFLTSTVSSYRDDHWRYVTRSGEQIVVRFSSTLPGARKLYKELIYHLVPEFHPFGRVRSYRSTATYAHACEYLDWYIFSENGLEANADSIQVITVSMINKALDRARDKGVYRHYSFLYFIITFWISLSAQRMLSKELRLDIPLSKIDTRSRKRSVQQKIAAETKGWHPFSEGELSNLIEYALFWTEEALPELLTIQAYINETLSNHKAGFLVRSQPDIKMESVLGKKVNGKLVCGYESKIRKNKKVTTSGRVLYYDYVEYRWKNSYRKAIDNVMQGVLVLCSVVTGLRSSELSELKFSDVQLSEEGGYSLKVVRFKTSSDPNYFGDADVIPLPDFLGETLCGLEKLRNVKARMRGGRIFESAMGKRTATIMARSIQKSMLRIGDAVGVDGVHPHRFRKTIAEMLISRSERNIDLIRMLFGHRSYTMTLRYIARNPYIIASIAETIENHYAESFIEIVSAVQGGSYSGNAADAIKKSFGKRPALFKGKLLRLTISNYITYLLQAGEPVFIKRASVGVFCVSNEFYSKGNLPPCRIGRENFAAVLRPDPSNCKLDCKHVVVLAEARSEMQKNVIFYQKLLASDSAKLTTKARREIMHQIEVNELHLSNLQRTNRPGALRSARREPTRER
;
A
#
# COMPACT_ATOMS: atom_id res chain seq x y z
N MET A 1 28.82 -32.11 -5.60
CA MET A 1 28.02 -31.88 -4.38
C MET A 1 26.60 -32.20 -4.80
N ASN A 2 26.09 -33.37 -4.38
CA ASN A 2 24.99 -34.08 -5.05
C ASN A 2 23.63 -33.41 -4.79
N GLU A 3 22.76 -33.45 -5.82
CA GLU A 3 21.40 -32.88 -5.83
C GLU A 3 20.47 -33.45 -4.75
N ASP A 4 20.79 -34.63 -4.20
CA ASP A 4 19.99 -35.29 -3.15
C ASP A 4 20.13 -34.62 -1.77
N GLU A 5 21.21 -33.88 -1.50
CA GLU A 5 21.43 -33.22 -0.20
C GLU A 5 20.61 -31.91 -0.05
N TYR A 6 20.04 -31.40 -1.14
CA TYR A 6 19.13 -30.25 -1.14
C TYR A 6 17.68 -30.64 -0.80
N ALA A 7 17.27 -31.89 -1.04
CA ALA A 7 15.91 -32.35 -0.77
C ALA A 7 15.68 -32.61 0.74
N GLU A 8 16.66 -33.17 1.44
CA GLU A 8 16.51 -33.50 2.87
C GLU A 8 16.54 -32.29 3.80
N ARG A 9 17.10 -31.15 3.38
CA ARG A 9 17.04 -29.89 4.16
C ARG A 9 15.76 -29.08 3.97
N ALA A 10 14.88 -29.48 3.05
CA ALA A 10 13.65 -28.74 2.73
C ALA A 10 12.48 -29.01 3.70
N ASP A 11 12.50 -30.12 4.43
CA ASP A 11 11.38 -30.52 5.29
C ASP A 11 11.45 -29.95 6.72
N ASP A 12 12.63 -29.59 7.23
CA ASP A 12 12.79 -29.10 8.61
C ASP A 12 12.52 -27.60 8.82
N VAL A 13 12.24 -26.83 7.75
CA VAL A 13 12.04 -25.35 7.84
C VAL A 13 10.55 -24.93 7.69
N GLN A 14 9.62 -25.89 7.61
CA GLN A 14 8.22 -25.59 7.28
C GLN A 14 7.37 -24.98 8.42
N GLY A 15 7.87 -24.93 9.66
CA GLY A 15 7.06 -24.51 10.83
C GLY A 15 7.16 -23.04 11.27
N VAL A 16 8.29 -22.39 11.06
CA VAL A 16 8.64 -21.12 11.75
C VAL A 16 8.28 -19.83 10.97
N PRO A 17 8.42 -19.74 9.62
CA PRO A 17 8.31 -18.46 8.91
C PRO A 17 6.88 -17.89 8.78
N ARG A 18 5.86 -18.75 8.75
CA ARG A 18 4.44 -18.35 8.55
C ARG A 18 3.87 -17.61 9.75
N GLU A 19 4.32 -17.93 10.96
CA GLU A 19 3.83 -17.32 12.20
C GLU A 19 4.34 -15.88 12.36
N LEU A 20 5.62 -15.62 12.05
CA LEU A 20 6.24 -14.29 12.19
C LEU A 20 5.57 -13.21 11.32
N GLY A 21 5.36 -13.48 10.03
CA GLY A 21 4.73 -12.51 9.11
C GLY A 21 3.24 -12.24 9.40
N THR A 22 2.58 -13.18 10.07
CA THR A 22 1.18 -13.05 10.52
C THR A 22 1.11 -12.28 11.83
N GLN A 23 2.05 -12.52 12.75
CA GLN A 23 2.21 -11.79 14.02
C GLN A 23 2.56 -10.32 13.80
N GLU A 24 3.43 -9.98 12.85
CA GLU A 24 3.78 -8.58 12.56
C GLU A 24 2.63 -7.78 11.91
N ALA A 25 1.89 -8.39 10.99
CA ALA A 25 0.72 -7.76 10.36
C ALA A 25 -0.40 -7.52 11.40
N ALA A 26 -0.58 -8.48 12.29
CA ALA A 26 -1.49 -8.35 13.43
C ALA A 26 -1.04 -7.29 14.42
N SER A 27 0.26 -7.19 14.69
CA SER A 27 0.83 -6.13 15.52
C SER A 27 0.56 -4.75 14.92
N ALA A 28 0.70 -4.59 13.60
CA ALA A 28 0.41 -3.32 12.93
C ALA A 28 -1.09 -2.96 12.95
N ALA A 29 -1.98 -3.92 12.69
CA ALA A 29 -3.42 -3.71 12.78
C ALA A 29 -3.88 -3.44 14.21
N PHE A 30 -3.26 -4.11 15.19
CA PHE A 30 -3.44 -3.81 16.60
C PHE A 30 -2.99 -2.39 16.93
N HIS A 31 -1.81 -1.97 16.49
CA HIS A 31 -1.31 -0.61 16.72
C HIS A 31 -2.20 0.46 16.10
N GLU A 32 -2.77 0.23 14.91
CA GLU A 32 -3.74 1.16 14.29
C GLU A 32 -4.95 1.38 15.21
N ILE A 33 -5.51 0.31 15.77
CA ILE A 33 -6.65 0.39 16.70
C ILE A 33 -6.23 0.96 18.06
N TYR A 34 -5.06 0.56 18.56
CA TYR A 34 -4.53 0.96 19.85
C TYR A 34 -4.20 2.46 19.91
N ASP A 35 -3.61 3.00 18.84
CA ASP A 35 -3.28 4.42 18.71
C ASP A 35 -4.54 5.31 18.64
N PHE A 36 -5.70 4.75 18.31
CA PHE A 36 -6.98 5.46 18.34
C PHE A 36 -7.56 5.60 19.75
N SER A 37 -7.10 4.80 20.70
CA SER A 37 -7.55 4.86 22.10
C SER A 37 -6.50 5.35 23.09
N HIS A 38 -5.26 5.59 22.64
CA HIS A 38 -4.13 5.98 23.47
C HIS A 38 -3.30 7.09 22.81
N GLY A 39 -2.88 8.07 23.61
CA GLY A 39 -2.01 9.15 23.15
C GLY A 39 -2.09 10.38 24.05
N GLU A 40 -1.24 11.36 23.76
CA GLU A 40 -1.39 12.71 24.30
C GLU A 40 -2.53 13.43 23.58
N VAL A 41 -3.33 14.19 24.33
CA VAL A 41 -4.46 14.94 23.78
C VAL A 41 -3.92 16.12 22.98
N HIS A 42 -4.34 16.23 21.72
CA HIS A 42 -4.03 17.40 20.91
C HIS A 42 -4.89 18.60 21.34
N ASP A 43 -4.24 19.75 21.53
CA ASP A 43 -4.92 21.02 21.79
C ASP A 43 -5.94 21.32 20.67
N GLY A 44 -7.20 21.51 21.05
CA GLY A 44 -8.33 21.79 20.16
C GLY A 44 -9.36 20.66 20.01
N SER A 45 -9.10 19.47 20.55
CA SER A 45 -9.96 18.29 20.38
C SER A 45 -11.11 18.13 21.41
N GLY A 46 -11.20 19.03 22.40
CA GLY A 46 -12.06 18.87 23.58
C GLY A 46 -13.39 19.63 23.60
N SER A 47 -13.89 20.17 22.48
CA SER A 47 -15.00 21.15 22.51
C SER A 47 -16.41 20.59 22.79
N LEU A 48 -16.61 19.27 22.93
CA LEU A 48 -17.97 18.71 22.99
C LEU A 48 -18.77 19.24 24.18
N LEU A 49 -18.20 19.18 25.38
CA LEU A 49 -18.88 19.64 26.59
C LEU A 49 -19.10 21.14 26.59
N GLU A 50 -18.18 21.89 26.00
CA GLU A 50 -18.32 23.34 25.80
C GLU A 50 -19.45 23.66 24.82
N LYS A 51 -19.56 22.91 23.72
CA LYS A 51 -20.65 23.04 22.74
C LYS A 51 -22.01 22.65 23.33
N ILE A 52 -22.07 21.58 24.12
CA ILE A 52 -23.29 21.19 24.84
C ILE A 52 -23.69 22.27 25.85
N LYS A 53 -22.72 22.87 26.56
CA LYS A 53 -22.97 23.96 27.50
C LYS A 53 -23.42 25.24 26.79
N ALA A 54 -22.85 25.55 25.63
CA ALA A 54 -23.18 26.72 24.83
C ALA A 54 -24.52 26.59 24.08
N ASP A 55 -24.86 25.39 23.62
CA ASP A 55 -26.14 25.07 22.98
C ASP A 55 -26.79 23.82 23.63
N PRO A 56 -27.57 24.02 24.71
CA PRO A 56 -28.29 22.94 25.38
C PRO A 56 -29.36 22.26 24.52
N THR A 57 -29.77 22.87 23.40
CA THR A 57 -30.72 22.24 22.46
C THR A 57 -30.06 21.17 21.61
N LEU A 58 -28.73 21.03 21.69
CA LEU A 58 -27.94 20.07 20.96
C LEU A 58 -28.05 20.21 19.42
N SER A 59 -28.39 21.41 18.94
CA SER A 59 -28.65 21.68 17.52
C SER A 59 -27.41 22.09 16.73
N PHE A 60 -26.25 22.21 17.39
CA PHE A 60 -24.99 22.51 16.72
C PHE A 60 -24.60 21.46 15.67
N LEU A 61 -23.88 21.92 14.65
CA LEU A 61 -23.49 21.11 13.50
C LEU A 61 -22.35 20.14 13.82
N THR A 62 -22.49 18.89 13.35
CA THR A 62 -21.42 17.88 13.35
C THR A 62 -20.80 17.69 11.97
N SER A 63 -21.51 18.12 10.91
CA SER A 63 -21.02 18.23 9.54
C SER A 63 -21.76 19.36 8.80
N THR A 64 -21.46 19.57 7.52
CA THR A 64 -22.19 20.54 6.68
C THR A 64 -23.66 20.16 6.45
N VAL A 65 -24.06 18.92 6.75
CA VAL A 65 -25.40 18.39 6.44
C VAL A 65 -26.05 17.68 7.63
N SER A 66 -25.45 17.74 8.83
CA SER A 66 -25.97 17.06 10.03
C SER A 66 -25.68 17.84 11.30
N SER A 67 -26.63 17.74 12.23
CA SER A 67 -26.57 18.32 13.57
C SER A 67 -26.43 17.24 14.64
N TYR A 68 -25.94 17.60 15.83
CA TYR A 68 -25.68 16.64 16.90
C TYR A 68 -26.97 15.94 17.38
N ARG A 69 -28.10 16.65 17.43
CA ARG A 69 -29.40 16.09 17.80
C ARG A 69 -29.94 15.03 16.83
N ASP A 70 -29.49 14.98 15.58
CA ASP A 70 -30.01 14.06 14.58
C ASP A 70 -29.81 12.58 14.96
N ASP A 71 -30.73 11.70 14.55
CA ASP A 71 -30.65 10.25 14.78
C ASP A 71 -29.58 9.54 13.93
N HIS A 72 -29.03 10.26 12.96
CA HIS A 72 -27.92 9.81 12.14
C HIS A 72 -27.11 11.03 11.66
N TRP A 73 -25.80 10.86 11.58
CA TRP A 73 -24.92 11.88 11.00
C TRP A 73 -24.50 11.46 9.60
N ARG A 74 -24.59 12.41 8.66
CA ARG A 74 -24.14 12.25 7.28
C ARG A 74 -22.87 13.04 7.06
N TYR A 75 -21.89 12.37 6.50
CA TYR A 75 -20.64 12.95 6.07
C TYR A 75 -20.55 12.80 4.56
N VAL A 76 -20.38 13.91 3.87
CA VAL A 76 -20.22 13.92 2.41
C VAL A 76 -18.75 14.10 2.12
N THR A 77 -18.16 13.09 1.48
CA THR A 77 -16.80 13.22 0.94
C THR A 77 -16.85 14.06 -0.33
N ARG A 78 -15.73 14.67 -0.73
CA ARG A 78 -15.68 15.49 -1.96
C ARG A 78 -15.98 14.68 -3.24
N SER A 79 -15.78 13.36 -3.22
CA SER A 79 -16.15 12.45 -4.31
C SER A 79 -17.66 12.25 -4.47
N GLY A 80 -18.46 12.82 -3.56
CA GLY A 80 -19.91 12.68 -3.50
C GLY A 80 -20.38 11.42 -2.78
N GLU A 81 -19.48 10.60 -2.22
CA GLU A 81 -19.87 9.49 -1.35
C GLU A 81 -20.47 10.02 -0.05
N GLN A 82 -21.66 9.53 0.27
CA GLN A 82 -22.34 9.80 1.54
C GLN A 82 -22.08 8.68 2.52
N ILE A 83 -21.39 8.99 3.61
CA ILE A 83 -21.12 8.09 4.73
C ILE A 83 -22.14 8.43 5.81
N VAL A 84 -22.88 7.41 6.27
CA VAL A 84 -23.94 7.58 7.27
C VAL A 84 -23.56 6.83 8.54
N VAL A 85 -23.52 7.55 9.64
CA VAL A 85 -23.32 7.01 10.99
C VAL A 85 -24.67 7.01 11.69
N ARG A 86 -25.12 5.83 12.15
CA ARG A 86 -26.45 5.64 12.75
C ARG A 86 -26.33 5.31 14.23
N PHE A 87 -27.30 5.79 15.03
CA PHE A 87 -27.38 5.53 16.47
C PHE A 87 -28.56 4.58 16.77
N SER A 88 -28.51 3.35 16.26
CA SER A 88 -29.65 2.43 16.22
C SER A 88 -29.91 1.58 17.48
N SER A 89 -29.23 1.86 18.60
CA SER A 89 -29.47 1.09 19.83
C SER A 89 -30.89 1.31 20.36
N THR A 90 -31.50 0.20 20.79
CA THR A 90 -32.79 0.15 21.47
C THR A 90 -32.65 0.21 23.00
N LEU A 91 -31.42 0.13 23.52
CA LEU A 91 -31.15 0.16 24.96
C LEU A 91 -31.34 1.58 25.51
N PRO A 92 -32.08 1.76 26.63
CA PRO A 92 -32.21 3.06 27.28
C PRO A 92 -30.84 3.69 27.60
N GLY A 93 -30.70 4.99 27.30
CA GLY A 93 -29.46 5.75 27.52
C GLY A 93 -28.33 5.53 26.49
N ALA A 94 -28.35 4.43 25.73
CA ALA A 94 -27.22 4.05 24.87
C ALA A 94 -26.98 5.05 23.74
N ARG A 95 -28.04 5.62 23.16
CA ARG A 95 -27.89 6.66 22.11
C ARG A 95 -27.11 7.87 22.60
N LYS A 96 -27.30 8.29 23.85
CA LYS A 96 -26.58 9.44 24.43
C LYS A 96 -25.10 9.11 24.57
N LEU A 97 -24.79 7.95 25.18
CA LEU A 97 -23.43 7.45 25.31
C LEU A 97 -22.73 7.35 23.94
N TYR A 98 -23.41 6.74 22.96
CA TYR A 98 -22.83 6.51 21.64
C TYR A 98 -22.58 7.81 20.89
N LYS A 99 -23.48 8.79 20.97
CA LYS A 99 -23.26 10.11 20.37
C LYS A 99 -22.01 10.78 20.93
N GLU A 100 -21.82 10.77 22.25
CA GLU A 100 -20.62 11.38 22.85
C GLU A 100 -19.34 10.62 22.49
N LEU A 101 -19.35 9.28 22.52
CA LEU A 101 -18.19 8.47 22.10
C LEU A 101 -17.86 8.67 20.61
N ILE A 102 -18.87 8.61 19.75
CA ILE A 102 -18.70 8.70 18.29
C ILE A 102 -18.31 10.11 17.85
N TYR A 103 -18.75 11.15 18.56
CA TYR A 103 -18.30 12.51 18.33
C TYR A 103 -16.76 12.58 18.33
N HIS A 104 -16.13 11.97 19.32
CA HIS A 104 -14.67 11.88 19.45
C HIS A 104 -14.02 10.88 18.47
N LEU A 105 -14.78 10.20 17.61
CA LEU A 105 -14.27 9.38 16.50
C LEU A 105 -14.37 10.09 15.15
N VAL A 106 -14.96 11.29 15.10
CA VAL A 106 -15.00 12.13 13.90
C VAL A 106 -13.60 12.76 13.72
N PRO A 107 -13.01 12.75 12.51
CA PRO A 107 -11.62 13.19 12.31
C PRO A 107 -11.30 14.57 12.89
N GLU A 108 -12.22 15.52 12.75
CA GLU A 108 -12.11 16.90 13.22
C GLU A 108 -12.16 17.04 14.73
N PHE A 109 -12.73 16.07 15.44
CA PHE A 109 -12.97 16.12 16.88
C PHE A 109 -12.19 15.03 17.64
N HIS A 110 -11.36 14.27 16.94
CA HIS A 110 -10.70 13.12 17.54
C HIS A 110 -9.51 13.54 18.43
N PRO A 111 -9.48 13.16 19.73
CA PRO A 111 -8.50 13.65 20.71
C PRO A 111 -7.04 13.41 20.36
N PHE A 112 -6.76 12.28 19.71
CA PHE A 112 -5.40 11.83 19.43
C PHE A 112 -4.95 12.18 18.01
N GLY A 113 -5.80 12.83 17.20
CA GLY A 113 -5.50 13.18 15.79
C GLY A 113 -5.19 11.99 14.87
N ARG A 114 -5.51 10.76 15.30
CA ARG A 114 -5.20 9.52 14.60
C ARG A 114 -6.31 9.01 13.69
N VAL A 115 -7.58 9.23 14.02
CA VAL A 115 -8.69 8.95 13.09
C VAL A 115 -8.75 10.05 12.03
N ARG A 116 -8.53 9.69 10.76
CA ARG A 116 -8.44 10.66 9.66
C ARG A 116 -9.56 10.59 8.64
N SER A 117 -10.38 9.53 8.66
CA SER A 117 -11.42 9.33 7.65
C SER A 117 -12.81 9.08 8.23
N TYR A 118 -13.86 9.63 7.60
CA TYR A 118 -15.25 9.35 8.00
C TYR A 118 -15.62 7.86 7.83
N ARG A 119 -14.98 7.13 6.91
CA ARG A 119 -15.16 5.67 6.78
C ARG A 119 -14.68 4.93 8.02
N SER A 120 -13.58 5.39 8.62
CA SER A 120 -13.09 4.85 9.89
C SER A 120 -14.06 5.18 11.02
N THR A 121 -14.57 6.41 11.09
CA THR A 121 -15.61 6.80 12.05
C THR A 121 -16.83 5.88 11.96
N ALA A 122 -17.36 5.64 10.77
CA ALA A 122 -18.50 4.73 10.58
C ALA A 122 -18.17 3.28 10.97
N THR A 123 -16.96 2.81 10.68
CA THR A 123 -16.51 1.46 11.06
C THR A 123 -16.41 1.31 12.57
N TYR A 124 -15.86 2.31 13.27
CA TYR A 124 -15.69 2.30 14.72
C TYR A 124 -16.96 2.64 15.48
N ALA A 125 -17.90 3.38 14.89
CA ALA A 125 -19.23 3.59 15.45
C ALA A 125 -19.99 2.27 15.66
N HIS A 126 -19.81 1.29 14.76
CA HIS A 126 -20.36 -0.05 14.97
C HIS A 126 -19.76 -0.77 16.19
N ALA A 127 -18.55 -0.40 16.63
CA ALA A 127 -17.97 -1.00 17.83
C ALA A 127 -18.77 -0.66 19.10
N CYS A 128 -19.50 0.46 19.11
CA CYS A 128 -20.37 0.83 20.22
C CYS A 128 -21.45 -0.25 20.46
N GLU A 129 -21.99 -0.88 19.42
CA GLU A 129 -23.00 -1.96 19.57
C GLU A 129 -22.48 -3.15 20.40
N TYR A 130 -21.16 -3.36 20.45
CA TYR A 130 -20.58 -4.40 21.30
C TYR A 130 -20.66 -4.08 22.80
N LEU A 131 -20.80 -2.80 23.18
CA LEU A 131 -21.11 -2.43 24.55
C LEU A 131 -22.49 -2.96 24.95
N ASP A 132 -23.50 -2.81 24.09
CA ASP A 132 -24.82 -3.41 24.33
C ASP A 132 -24.71 -4.92 24.51
N TRP A 133 -24.05 -5.59 23.57
CA TRP A 133 -24.05 -7.06 23.55
C TRP A 133 -23.25 -7.72 24.67
N TYR A 134 -22.17 -7.11 25.15
CA TYR A 134 -21.26 -7.78 26.10
C TYR A 134 -21.19 -7.15 27.48
N ILE A 135 -21.50 -5.85 27.59
CA ILE A 135 -21.44 -5.09 28.84
C ILE A 135 -22.84 -4.86 29.38
N PHE A 136 -23.76 -4.29 28.59
CA PHE A 136 -25.05 -3.89 29.13
C PHE A 136 -26.04 -5.07 29.22
N SER A 137 -26.45 -5.63 28.09
CA SER A 137 -27.51 -6.65 28.04
C SER A 137 -27.16 -7.92 28.83
N GLU A 138 -25.90 -8.36 28.78
CA GLU A 138 -25.41 -9.54 29.50
C GLU A 138 -25.41 -9.38 31.03
N ASN A 139 -25.37 -8.14 31.53
CA ASN A 139 -25.38 -7.86 32.96
C ASN A 139 -26.73 -7.27 33.42
N GLY A 140 -27.75 -7.27 32.55
CA GLY A 140 -29.06 -6.68 32.86
C GLY A 140 -29.00 -5.16 33.10
N LEU A 141 -27.99 -4.49 32.53
CA LEU A 141 -27.78 -3.07 32.70
C LEU A 141 -28.36 -2.26 31.54
N GLU A 142 -28.72 -1.02 31.83
CA GLU A 142 -28.99 0.01 30.83
C GLU A 142 -27.73 0.87 30.60
N ALA A 143 -27.77 1.81 29.66
CA ALA A 143 -26.69 2.78 29.45
C ALA A 143 -27.01 4.14 30.08
N ASN A 144 -27.62 4.11 31.27
CA ASN A 144 -27.92 5.26 32.10
C ASN A 144 -26.83 5.48 33.19
N ALA A 145 -26.90 6.59 33.91
CA ALA A 145 -25.87 6.99 34.88
C ALA A 145 -25.62 5.93 35.97
N ASP A 146 -26.69 5.39 36.55
CA ASP A 146 -26.62 4.44 37.65
C ASP A 146 -26.02 3.10 37.18
N SER A 147 -26.43 2.64 36.00
CA SER A 147 -25.91 1.43 35.39
C SER A 147 -24.44 1.54 35.01
N ILE A 148 -23.99 2.72 34.56
CA ILE A 148 -22.58 2.96 34.22
C ILE A 148 -21.70 2.95 35.49
N GLN A 149 -22.18 3.52 36.60
CA GLN A 149 -21.43 3.58 37.87
C GLN A 149 -21.18 2.20 38.48
N VAL A 150 -22.07 1.22 38.26
CA VAL A 150 -21.90 -0.13 38.80
C VAL A 150 -21.00 -1.03 37.93
N ILE A 151 -20.54 -0.55 36.76
CA ILE A 151 -19.64 -1.33 35.90
C ILE A 151 -18.31 -1.53 36.62
N THR A 152 -17.92 -2.79 36.80
CA THR A 152 -16.65 -3.15 37.46
C THR A 152 -15.59 -3.66 36.47
N VAL A 153 -14.33 -3.63 36.91
CA VAL A 153 -13.20 -4.26 36.21
C VAL A 153 -13.47 -5.74 35.88
N SER A 154 -14.15 -6.45 36.78
CA SER A 154 -14.49 -7.88 36.59
C SER A 154 -15.49 -8.06 35.45
N MET A 155 -16.52 -7.22 35.38
CA MET A 155 -17.53 -7.26 34.31
C MET A 155 -16.91 -7.01 32.94
N ILE A 156 -16.02 -6.00 32.84
CA ILE A 156 -15.30 -5.71 31.58
C ILE A 156 -14.40 -6.88 31.16
N ASN A 157 -13.61 -7.45 32.08
CA ASN A 157 -12.73 -8.55 31.73
C ASN A 157 -13.51 -9.79 31.29
N LYS A 158 -14.61 -10.13 31.98
CA LYS A 158 -15.52 -11.22 31.58
C LYS A 158 -16.13 -10.95 30.19
N ALA A 159 -16.56 -9.72 29.92
CA ALA A 159 -17.09 -9.34 28.62
C ALA A 159 -16.05 -9.52 27.49
N LEU A 160 -14.80 -9.11 27.73
CA LEU A 160 -13.69 -9.30 26.81
C LEU A 160 -13.37 -10.77 26.58
N ASP A 161 -13.37 -11.59 27.63
CA ASP A 161 -13.15 -13.04 27.53
C ASP A 161 -14.28 -13.72 26.75
N ARG A 162 -15.55 -13.37 27.03
CA ARG A 162 -16.70 -13.84 26.24
C ARG A 162 -16.59 -13.47 24.76
N ALA A 163 -16.21 -12.23 24.46
CA ALA A 163 -16.05 -11.78 23.07
C ALA A 163 -14.91 -12.52 22.36
N ARG A 164 -13.81 -12.84 23.06
CA ARG A 164 -12.72 -13.68 22.55
C ARG A 164 -13.21 -15.09 22.22
N ASP A 165 -13.94 -15.68 23.16
CA ASP A 165 -14.34 -17.10 23.13
C ASP A 165 -15.51 -17.36 22.17
N LYS A 166 -16.36 -16.36 21.92
CA LYS A 166 -17.45 -16.45 20.92
C LYS A 166 -16.95 -16.70 19.49
N GLY A 167 -15.68 -16.40 19.20
CA GLY A 167 -15.07 -16.76 17.92
C GLY A 167 -15.46 -15.88 16.72
N VAL A 168 -16.33 -14.88 16.90
CA VAL A 168 -16.82 -14.03 15.80
C VAL A 168 -15.82 -12.95 15.44
N TYR A 169 -15.57 -12.79 14.14
CA TYR A 169 -14.63 -11.82 13.57
C TYR A 169 -14.82 -10.41 14.14
N ARG A 170 -13.71 -9.78 14.56
CA ARG A 170 -13.59 -8.42 15.12
C ARG A 170 -14.25 -8.14 16.45
N HIS A 171 -15.20 -8.95 16.93
CA HIS A 171 -15.93 -8.70 18.18
C HIS A 171 -14.96 -8.40 19.33
N TYR A 172 -13.94 -9.25 19.50
CA TYR A 172 -12.97 -9.08 20.58
C TYR A 172 -12.11 -7.82 20.43
N SER A 173 -11.52 -7.60 19.25
CA SER A 173 -10.66 -6.44 19.00
C SER A 173 -11.40 -5.10 19.08
N PHE A 174 -12.64 -5.05 18.60
CA PHE A 174 -13.45 -3.83 18.58
C PHE A 174 -14.07 -3.54 19.94
N LEU A 175 -14.46 -4.57 20.70
CA LEU A 175 -14.88 -4.39 22.09
C LEU A 175 -13.72 -3.87 22.95
N TYR A 176 -12.53 -4.45 22.82
CA TYR A 176 -11.33 -3.96 23.50
C TYR A 176 -11.02 -2.49 23.14
N PHE A 177 -11.09 -2.16 21.85
CA PHE A 177 -10.94 -0.78 21.37
C PHE A 177 -11.93 0.18 22.02
N ILE A 178 -13.23 -0.07 21.89
CA ILE A 178 -14.24 0.90 22.35
C ILE A 178 -14.23 1.07 23.87
N ILE A 179 -13.90 0.01 24.62
CA ILE A 179 -13.75 0.08 26.08
C ILE A 179 -12.53 0.90 26.47
N THR A 180 -11.36 0.62 25.88
CA THR A 180 -10.14 1.39 26.17
C THR A 180 -10.32 2.86 25.78
N PHE A 181 -10.99 3.12 24.65
CA PHE A 181 -11.33 4.48 24.23
C PHE A 181 -12.28 5.18 25.21
N TRP A 182 -13.35 4.51 25.66
CA TRP A 182 -14.29 5.05 26.63
C TRP A 182 -13.59 5.37 27.97
N ILE A 183 -12.71 4.49 28.45
CA ILE A 183 -11.91 4.73 29.66
C ILE A 183 -11.00 5.95 29.47
N SER A 184 -10.29 6.05 28.34
CA SER A 184 -9.40 7.17 28.05
C SER A 184 -10.14 8.51 28.02
N LEU A 185 -11.30 8.58 27.34
CA LEU A 185 -12.13 9.78 27.31
C LEU A 185 -12.69 10.15 28.70
N SER A 186 -13.02 9.14 29.51
CA SER A 186 -13.51 9.33 30.88
C SER A 186 -12.42 9.92 31.77
N ALA A 187 -11.20 9.38 31.70
CA ALA A 187 -10.03 9.88 32.44
C ALA A 187 -9.68 11.32 32.06
N GLN A 188 -9.82 11.67 30.78
CA GLN A 188 -9.58 13.02 30.25
C GLN A 188 -10.78 13.96 30.44
N ARG A 189 -11.88 13.49 31.05
CA ARG A 189 -13.10 14.25 31.32
C ARG A 189 -13.77 14.84 30.07
N MET A 190 -13.63 14.17 28.92
CA MET A 190 -14.18 14.60 27.62
C MET A 190 -15.64 14.19 27.38
N LEU A 191 -16.21 13.39 28.30
CA LEU A 191 -17.61 12.96 28.31
C LEU A 191 -18.39 13.65 29.42
N SER A 192 -19.72 13.69 29.31
CA SER A 192 -20.61 14.16 30.37
C SER A 192 -20.38 13.34 31.64
N LYS A 193 -20.48 13.98 32.82
CA LYS A 193 -20.05 13.39 34.10
C LYS A 193 -20.70 12.03 34.36
N GLU A 194 -21.98 11.92 34.03
CA GLU A 194 -22.82 10.73 34.19
C GLU A 194 -22.50 9.59 33.21
N LEU A 195 -21.68 9.83 32.18
CA LEU A 195 -21.29 8.84 31.18
C LEU A 195 -19.83 8.39 31.34
N ARG A 196 -19.13 8.84 32.37
CA ARG A 196 -17.72 8.52 32.60
C ARG A 196 -17.59 7.17 33.32
N LEU A 197 -16.67 6.34 32.85
CA LEU A 197 -16.22 5.15 33.57
C LEU A 197 -15.17 5.52 34.62
N ASP A 198 -15.41 5.10 35.86
CA ASP A 198 -14.43 5.19 36.95
C ASP A 198 -13.61 3.89 37.05
N ILE A 199 -12.87 3.58 35.98
CA ILE A 199 -12.06 2.36 35.88
C ILE A 199 -10.66 2.72 35.41
N PRO A 200 -9.59 2.36 36.15
CA PRO A 200 -8.24 2.63 35.72
C PRO A 200 -7.87 1.77 34.50
N LEU A 201 -7.39 2.43 33.44
CA LEU A 201 -6.99 1.79 32.18
C LEU A 201 -6.00 0.65 32.39
N SER A 202 -5.06 0.78 33.34
CA SER A 202 -4.05 -0.23 33.66
C SER A 202 -4.60 -1.59 34.10
N LYS A 203 -5.86 -1.66 34.56
CA LYS A 203 -6.52 -2.93 34.95
C LYS A 203 -7.14 -3.68 33.77
N ILE A 204 -7.40 -2.99 32.67
CA ILE A 204 -7.96 -3.57 31.44
C ILE A 204 -6.84 -3.74 30.41
N ASP A 205 -6.03 -2.71 30.24
CA ASP A 205 -4.94 -2.59 29.26
C ASP A 205 -3.63 -3.24 29.73
N THR A 206 -3.68 -4.51 30.10
CA THR A 206 -2.50 -5.25 30.59
C THR A 206 -1.66 -5.80 29.43
N ARG A 207 -0.37 -6.05 29.67
CA ARG A 207 0.53 -6.68 28.67
C ARG A 207 -0.01 -8.03 28.18
N SER A 208 -0.59 -8.82 29.07
CA SER A 208 -1.25 -10.09 28.74
C SER A 208 -2.45 -9.87 27.81
N ARG A 209 -3.31 -8.89 28.14
CA ARG A 209 -4.48 -8.55 27.32
C ARG A 209 -4.07 -8.08 25.92
N LYS A 210 -3.08 -7.18 25.81
CA LYS A 210 -2.54 -6.73 24.52
C LYS A 210 -2.10 -7.89 23.64
N ARG A 211 -1.31 -8.81 24.21
CA ARG A 211 -0.83 -10.00 23.50
C ARG A 211 -1.97 -10.90 23.04
N SER A 212 -2.97 -11.13 23.90
CA SER A 212 -4.17 -11.90 23.56
C SER A 212 -4.96 -11.28 22.40
N VAL A 213 -5.18 -9.95 22.42
CA VAL A 213 -5.87 -9.25 21.33
C VAL A 213 -5.06 -9.33 20.04
N GLN A 214 -3.74 -9.09 20.09
CA GLN A 214 -2.84 -9.23 18.94
C GLN A 214 -2.90 -10.64 18.33
N GLN A 215 -2.88 -11.68 19.14
CA GLN A 215 -3.00 -13.07 18.69
C GLN A 215 -4.35 -13.33 18.01
N LYS A 216 -5.46 -12.81 18.57
CA LYS A 216 -6.78 -12.95 17.94
C LYS A 216 -6.82 -12.22 16.60
N ILE A 217 -6.31 -10.98 16.54
CA ILE A 217 -6.20 -10.23 15.29
C ILE A 217 -5.36 -11.01 14.29
N ALA A 218 -4.27 -11.66 14.71
CA ALA A 218 -3.45 -12.50 13.83
C ALA A 218 -4.23 -13.70 13.27
N ALA A 219 -4.97 -14.40 14.12
CA ALA A 219 -5.82 -15.52 13.72
C ALA A 219 -6.92 -15.09 12.74
N GLU A 220 -7.54 -13.93 12.98
CA GLU A 220 -8.56 -13.32 12.11
C GLU A 220 -7.96 -12.72 10.81
N THR A 221 -6.68 -12.38 10.84
CA THR A 221 -5.92 -11.83 9.70
C THR A 221 -5.18 -12.94 8.95
N LYS A 222 -5.46 -14.25 9.19
CA LYS A 222 -5.03 -15.35 8.30
C LYS A 222 -5.45 -14.98 6.88
N GLY A 223 -4.49 -14.46 6.13
CA GLY A 223 -4.76 -13.35 5.24
C GLY A 223 -4.42 -13.71 3.82
N TRP A 224 -5.42 -13.65 2.93
CA TRP A 224 -5.31 -13.59 1.47
C TRP A 224 -3.92 -13.96 0.95
N HIS A 225 -3.66 -15.21 0.64
CA HIS A 225 -2.34 -15.63 0.17
C HIS A 225 -2.17 -15.15 -1.29
N PRO A 226 -0.93 -14.99 -1.79
CA PRO A 226 -0.68 -14.91 -3.21
C PRO A 226 -1.42 -16.03 -3.97
N PHE A 227 -1.77 -15.77 -5.22
CA PHE A 227 -2.22 -16.83 -6.11
C PHE A 227 -1.07 -17.78 -6.39
N SER A 228 -1.32 -19.08 -6.34
CA SER A 228 -0.43 -20.07 -6.93
C SER A 228 -0.33 -19.85 -8.44
N GLU A 229 0.69 -20.42 -9.07
CA GLU A 229 0.89 -20.31 -10.51
C GLU A 229 -0.31 -20.82 -11.32
N GLY A 230 -0.87 -21.97 -10.93
CA GLY A 230 -2.07 -22.52 -11.57
C GLY A 230 -3.32 -21.66 -11.39
N GLU A 231 -3.57 -21.14 -10.17
CA GLU A 231 -4.70 -20.20 -9.94
C GLU A 231 -4.55 -18.93 -10.78
N LEU A 232 -3.32 -18.38 -10.84
CA LEU A 232 -3.04 -17.18 -11.62
C LEU A 232 -3.20 -17.45 -13.13
N SER A 233 -2.72 -18.60 -13.62
CA SER A 233 -2.89 -19.01 -15.03
C SER A 233 -4.36 -19.03 -15.41
N ASN A 234 -5.20 -19.72 -14.64
CA ASN A 234 -6.65 -19.80 -14.89
C ASN A 234 -7.31 -18.42 -14.93
N LEU A 235 -6.90 -17.51 -14.04
CA LEU A 235 -7.40 -16.13 -14.01
C LEU A 235 -6.96 -15.33 -15.24
N ILE A 236 -5.71 -15.47 -15.66
CA ILE A 236 -5.16 -14.79 -16.85
C ILE A 236 -5.79 -15.35 -18.12
N GLU A 237 -5.90 -16.67 -18.28
CA GLU A 237 -6.56 -17.31 -19.42
C GLU A 237 -8.02 -16.86 -19.55
N TYR A 238 -8.76 -16.81 -18.44
CA TYR A 238 -10.11 -16.24 -18.42
C TYR A 238 -10.12 -14.79 -18.91
N ALA A 239 -9.16 -13.98 -18.46
CA ALA A 239 -9.08 -12.58 -18.83
C ALA A 239 -8.78 -12.43 -20.33
N LEU A 240 -7.74 -13.12 -20.83
CA LEU A 240 -7.31 -13.10 -22.23
C LEU A 240 -8.41 -13.59 -23.16
N PHE A 241 -9.14 -14.66 -22.82
CA PHE A 241 -10.30 -15.10 -23.60
C PHE A 241 -11.30 -13.95 -23.82
N TRP A 242 -11.65 -13.22 -22.76
CA TRP A 242 -12.65 -12.15 -22.88
C TRP A 242 -12.09 -10.87 -23.51
N THR A 243 -10.80 -10.59 -23.38
CA THR A 243 -10.19 -9.34 -23.87
C THR A 243 -9.55 -9.46 -25.25
N GLU A 244 -8.98 -10.60 -25.61
CA GLU A 244 -8.33 -10.82 -26.92
C GLU A 244 -9.28 -11.49 -27.91
N GLU A 245 -9.98 -12.55 -27.49
CA GLU A 245 -10.79 -13.33 -28.42
C GLU A 245 -12.23 -12.80 -28.53
N ALA A 246 -12.89 -12.55 -27.40
CA ALA A 246 -14.30 -12.19 -27.38
C ALA A 246 -14.55 -10.70 -27.69
N LEU A 247 -13.67 -9.79 -27.25
CA LEU A 247 -13.84 -8.35 -27.40
C LEU A 247 -13.93 -7.88 -28.87
N PRO A 248 -13.03 -8.31 -29.79
CA PRO A 248 -13.13 -7.93 -31.20
C PRO A 248 -14.49 -8.32 -31.79
N GLU A 249 -14.96 -9.52 -31.46
CA GLU A 249 -16.26 -10.02 -31.94
C GLU A 249 -17.43 -9.24 -31.35
N LEU A 250 -17.36 -8.90 -30.07
CA LEU A 250 -18.36 -8.05 -29.42
C LEU A 250 -18.40 -6.64 -30.02
N LEU A 251 -17.28 -6.11 -30.51
CA LEU A 251 -17.26 -4.82 -31.21
C LEU A 251 -18.01 -4.89 -32.54
N THR A 252 -17.91 -6.01 -33.28
CA THR A 252 -18.72 -6.22 -34.49
C THR A 252 -20.22 -6.28 -34.16
N ILE A 253 -20.57 -6.95 -33.05
CA ILE A 253 -21.94 -7.06 -32.56
C ILE A 253 -22.46 -5.69 -32.10
N GLN A 254 -21.62 -4.90 -31.43
CA GLN A 254 -21.93 -3.54 -31.01
C GLN A 254 -22.29 -2.65 -32.20
N ALA A 255 -21.50 -2.73 -33.28
CA ALA A 255 -21.73 -1.97 -34.50
C ALA A 255 -23.08 -2.34 -35.12
N TYR A 256 -23.36 -3.65 -35.24
CA TYR A 256 -24.65 -4.16 -35.71
C TYR A 256 -25.84 -3.67 -34.85
N ILE A 257 -25.70 -3.72 -33.51
CA ILE A 257 -26.71 -3.22 -32.58
C ILE A 257 -26.97 -1.73 -32.81
N ASN A 258 -25.90 -0.93 -32.96
CA ASN A 258 -25.99 0.51 -33.14
C ASN A 258 -26.62 0.91 -34.48
N GLU A 259 -26.36 0.14 -35.53
CA GLU A 259 -26.92 0.37 -36.87
C GLU A 259 -28.38 -0.12 -36.98
N THR A 260 -28.66 -1.33 -36.48
CA THR A 260 -29.90 -2.06 -36.81
C THR A 260 -30.91 -2.11 -35.66
N LEU A 261 -30.45 -2.18 -34.40
CA LEU A 261 -31.31 -2.52 -33.25
C LEU A 261 -31.55 -1.35 -32.28
N SER A 262 -30.76 -0.30 -32.37
CA SER A 262 -30.70 0.82 -31.43
C SER A 262 -31.98 1.66 -31.33
N ASN A 263 -32.85 1.62 -32.36
CA ASN A 263 -34.15 2.29 -32.35
C ASN A 263 -35.18 1.60 -31.42
N HIS A 264 -34.95 0.34 -31.03
CA HIS A 264 -35.83 -0.42 -30.15
C HIS A 264 -35.51 -0.16 -28.67
N LYS A 265 -36.03 0.94 -28.13
CA LYS A 265 -35.77 1.43 -26.75
C LYS A 265 -35.97 0.38 -25.64
N ALA A 266 -36.84 -0.62 -25.86
CA ALA A 266 -37.18 -1.63 -24.86
C ALA A 266 -36.22 -2.84 -24.81
N GLY A 267 -35.26 -2.96 -25.73
CA GLY A 267 -34.30 -4.08 -25.73
C GLY A 267 -34.89 -5.42 -26.17
N PHE A 268 -36.05 -5.38 -26.82
CA PHE A 268 -36.66 -6.51 -27.51
C PHE A 268 -37.12 -6.09 -28.91
N LEU A 269 -37.19 -7.07 -29.81
CA LEU A 269 -37.52 -6.92 -31.22
C LEU A 269 -38.62 -7.93 -31.57
N VAL A 270 -39.59 -7.52 -32.40
CA VAL A 270 -40.62 -8.44 -32.89
C VAL A 270 -40.50 -8.54 -34.42
N ARG A 271 -40.56 -9.76 -34.94
CA ARG A 271 -40.50 -10.08 -36.37
C ARG A 271 -41.61 -11.05 -36.73
N SER A 272 -42.14 -10.95 -37.95
CA SER A 272 -43.12 -11.91 -38.49
C SER A 272 -42.52 -13.27 -38.83
N GLN A 273 -41.21 -13.35 -39.01
CA GLN A 273 -40.45 -14.57 -39.30
C GLN A 273 -39.11 -14.56 -38.54
N PRO A 274 -38.43 -15.72 -38.43
CA PRO A 274 -37.08 -15.78 -37.86
C PRO A 274 -36.09 -14.83 -38.55
N ASP A 275 -35.25 -14.13 -37.77
CA ASP A 275 -34.27 -13.16 -38.28
C ASP A 275 -32.89 -13.82 -38.28
N ILE A 276 -32.64 -14.65 -39.30
CA ILE A 276 -31.45 -15.52 -39.39
C ILE A 276 -30.16 -14.70 -39.26
N LYS A 277 -30.14 -13.47 -39.80
CA LYS A 277 -28.98 -12.57 -39.69
C LYS A 277 -28.75 -12.15 -38.24
N MET A 278 -29.80 -11.71 -37.54
CA MET A 278 -29.70 -11.37 -36.12
C MET A 278 -29.28 -12.58 -35.27
N GLU A 279 -29.85 -13.75 -35.53
CA GLU A 279 -29.54 -15.00 -34.82
C GLU A 279 -28.06 -15.38 -35.01
N SER A 280 -27.55 -15.29 -36.23
CA SER A 280 -26.15 -15.57 -36.53
C SER A 280 -25.19 -14.56 -35.87
N VAL A 281 -25.51 -13.27 -35.87
CA VAL A 281 -24.64 -12.23 -35.30
C VAL A 281 -24.65 -12.29 -33.78
N LEU A 282 -25.83 -12.36 -33.16
CA LEU A 282 -25.97 -12.35 -31.70
C LEU A 282 -25.70 -13.71 -31.07
N GLY A 283 -25.80 -14.80 -31.81
CA GLY A 283 -25.50 -16.17 -31.36
C GLY A 283 -24.05 -16.60 -31.59
N LYS A 284 -23.14 -15.65 -31.88
CA LYS A 284 -21.75 -15.96 -32.22
C LYS A 284 -21.02 -16.67 -31.07
N LYS A 285 -20.31 -17.74 -31.42
CA LYS A 285 -19.46 -18.52 -30.51
C LYS A 285 -18.00 -18.36 -30.90
N VAL A 286 -17.14 -18.27 -29.89
CA VAL A 286 -15.67 -18.26 -30.04
C VAL A 286 -15.14 -19.39 -29.18
N ASN A 287 -14.32 -20.26 -29.77
CA ASN A 287 -13.81 -21.47 -29.11
C ASN A 287 -14.91 -22.32 -28.44
N GLY A 288 -16.04 -22.49 -29.14
CA GLY A 288 -17.22 -23.23 -28.67
C GLY A 288 -18.04 -22.52 -27.58
N LYS A 289 -17.53 -21.41 -27.02
CA LYS A 289 -18.17 -20.64 -25.95
C LYS A 289 -19.02 -19.51 -26.53
N LEU A 290 -20.24 -19.38 -26.01
CA LEU A 290 -21.17 -18.33 -26.44
C LEU A 290 -20.70 -16.96 -25.92
N VAL A 291 -20.32 -16.06 -26.83
CA VAL A 291 -19.76 -14.74 -26.49
C VAL A 291 -20.85 -13.70 -26.29
N CYS A 292 -21.86 -13.70 -27.16
CA CYS A 292 -23.11 -12.96 -27.00
C CYS A 292 -24.26 -13.94 -27.21
N GLY A 293 -25.46 -13.61 -26.72
CA GLY A 293 -26.63 -14.45 -26.92
C GLY A 293 -27.91 -13.65 -27.15
N TYR A 294 -29.00 -14.37 -27.37
CA TYR A 294 -30.35 -13.83 -27.45
C TYR A 294 -31.34 -14.89 -26.93
N GLU A 295 -32.51 -14.44 -26.49
CA GLU A 295 -33.67 -15.30 -26.22
C GLU A 295 -34.70 -15.05 -27.33
N SER A 296 -35.33 -16.10 -27.84
CA SER A 296 -36.45 -16.00 -28.78
C SER A 296 -37.69 -16.69 -28.23
N LYS A 297 -38.86 -16.11 -28.48
CA LYS A 297 -40.16 -16.70 -28.11
C LYS A 297 -41.18 -16.46 -29.21
N ILE A 298 -41.89 -17.51 -29.61
CA ILE A 298 -43.03 -17.41 -30.54
C ILE A 298 -44.26 -16.89 -29.77
N ARG A 299 -44.88 -15.84 -30.30
CA ARG A 299 -46.09 -15.21 -29.79
C ARG A 299 -47.19 -15.34 -30.83
N LYS A 300 -48.35 -15.83 -30.41
CA LYS A 300 -49.56 -15.84 -31.25
C LYS A 300 -50.35 -14.56 -30.99
N ASN A 301 -50.72 -13.85 -32.04
CA ASN A 301 -51.62 -12.71 -31.96
C ASN A 301 -52.91 -13.00 -32.73
N LYS A 302 -54.02 -12.45 -32.25
CA LYS A 302 -55.35 -12.60 -32.84
C LYS A 302 -55.78 -11.25 -33.39
N LYS A 303 -56.15 -11.20 -34.68
CA LYS A 303 -56.76 -10.00 -35.28
C LYS A 303 -58.14 -10.36 -35.82
N VAL A 304 -59.15 -9.58 -35.48
CA VAL A 304 -60.49 -9.73 -36.02
C VAL A 304 -60.64 -8.76 -37.18
N THR A 305 -61.00 -9.25 -38.36
CA THR A 305 -61.23 -8.41 -39.54
C THR A 305 -62.56 -7.68 -39.41
N THR A 306 -62.76 -6.64 -40.23
CA THR A 306 -64.02 -5.89 -40.33
C THR A 306 -65.21 -6.80 -40.73
N SER A 307 -64.93 -7.96 -41.34
CA SER A 307 -65.91 -8.98 -41.72
C SER A 307 -66.14 -10.05 -40.62
N GLY A 308 -65.61 -9.87 -39.41
CA GLY A 308 -65.75 -10.82 -38.29
C GLY A 308 -64.85 -12.06 -38.36
N ARG A 309 -63.97 -12.19 -39.37
CA ARG A 309 -63.03 -13.33 -39.46
C ARG A 309 -61.89 -13.17 -38.46
N VAL A 310 -61.55 -14.26 -37.77
CA VAL A 310 -60.43 -14.31 -36.83
C VAL A 310 -59.19 -14.81 -37.56
N LEU A 311 -58.14 -13.99 -37.60
CA LEU A 311 -56.83 -14.34 -38.15
C LEU A 311 -55.82 -14.51 -37.01
N TYR A 312 -55.06 -15.59 -37.06
CA TYR A 312 -53.96 -15.87 -36.15
C TYR A 312 -52.64 -15.59 -36.85
N TYR A 313 -51.77 -14.83 -36.18
CA TYR A 313 -50.44 -14.50 -36.67
C TYR A 313 -49.41 -14.93 -35.64
N ASP A 314 -48.40 -15.67 -36.09
CA ASP A 314 -47.24 -15.98 -35.29
C ASP A 314 -46.17 -14.91 -35.50
N TYR A 315 -45.59 -14.42 -34.41
CA TYR A 315 -44.47 -13.50 -34.42
C TYR A 315 -43.37 -14.03 -33.51
N VAL A 316 -42.12 -13.78 -33.89
CA VAL A 316 -40.95 -14.11 -33.07
C VAL A 316 -40.52 -12.86 -32.30
N GLU A 317 -40.55 -12.95 -30.97
CA GLU A 317 -40.04 -11.94 -30.05
C GLU A 317 -38.60 -12.29 -29.67
N TYR A 318 -37.64 -11.41 -29.99
CA TYR A 318 -36.23 -11.54 -29.61
C TYR A 318 -35.88 -10.61 -28.45
N ARG A 319 -35.14 -11.11 -27.48
CA ARG A 319 -34.56 -10.35 -26.36
C ARG A 319 -33.05 -10.52 -26.37
N TRP A 320 -32.32 -9.42 -26.54
CA TRP A 320 -30.87 -9.45 -26.71
C TRP A 320 -30.13 -8.58 -25.68
N LYS A 321 -30.79 -7.55 -25.16
CA LYS A 321 -30.16 -6.50 -24.34
C LYS A 321 -29.47 -7.03 -23.08
N ASN A 322 -30.08 -7.99 -22.38
CA ASN A 322 -29.51 -8.54 -21.16
C ASN A 322 -28.32 -9.46 -21.45
N SER A 323 -28.41 -10.28 -22.50
CA SER A 323 -27.32 -11.12 -22.96
C SER A 323 -26.11 -10.29 -23.38
N TYR A 324 -26.32 -9.20 -24.13
CA TYR A 324 -25.26 -8.26 -24.50
C TYR A 324 -24.65 -7.56 -23.27
N ARG A 325 -25.47 -7.13 -22.30
CA ARG A 325 -24.97 -6.58 -21.02
C ARG A 325 -24.14 -7.57 -20.22
N LYS A 326 -24.52 -8.85 -20.22
CA LYS A 326 -23.75 -9.92 -19.58
C LYS A 326 -22.40 -10.12 -20.28
N ALA A 327 -22.36 -10.05 -21.61
CA ALA A 327 -21.11 -10.10 -22.36
C ALA A 327 -20.18 -8.92 -22.02
N ILE A 328 -20.71 -7.69 -21.95
CA ILE A 328 -19.93 -6.52 -21.49
C ILE A 328 -19.38 -6.74 -20.08
N ASP A 329 -20.20 -7.26 -19.15
CA ASP A 329 -19.78 -7.55 -17.77
C ASP A 329 -18.64 -8.58 -17.72
N ASN A 330 -18.60 -9.54 -18.65
CA ASN A 330 -17.53 -10.53 -18.72
C ASN A 330 -16.23 -9.92 -19.26
N VAL A 331 -16.30 -9.07 -20.30
CA VAL A 331 -15.13 -8.30 -20.77
C VAL A 331 -14.60 -7.40 -19.65
N MET A 332 -15.49 -6.68 -18.98
CA MET A 332 -15.13 -5.85 -17.82
C MET A 332 -14.47 -6.67 -16.70
N GLN A 333 -14.92 -7.91 -16.47
CA GLN A 333 -14.30 -8.82 -15.51
C GLN A 333 -12.89 -9.26 -15.96
N GLY A 334 -12.67 -9.56 -17.24
CA GLY A 334 -11.33 -9.82 -17.77
C GLY A 334 -10.40 -8.63 -17.60
N VAL A 335 -10.86 -7.42 -17.96
CA VAL A 335 -10.13 -6.16 -17.72
C VAL A 335 -9.84 -5.96 -16.23
N LEU A 336 -10.78 -6.31 -15.34
CA LEU A 336 -10.59 -6.19 -13.90
C LEU A 336 -9.46 -7.08 -13.39
N VAL A 337 -9.32 -8.31 -13.92
CA VAL A 337 -8.20 -9.20 -13.60
C VAL A 337 -6.88 -8.57 -14.06
N LEU A 338 -6.78 -8.18 -15.34
CA LEU A 338 -5.55 -7.61 -15.91
C LEU A 338 -5.13 -6.33 -15.19
N CYS A 339 -6.07 -5.40 -14.97
CA CYS A 339 -5.81 -4.19 -14.19
C CYS A 339 -5.36 -4.53 -12.76
N SER A 340 -6.00 -5.49 -12.10
CA SER A 340 -5.63 -5.86 -10.72
C SER A 340 -4.23 -6.46 -10.63
N VAL A 341 -3.83 -7.26 -11.62
CA VAL A 341 -2.48 -7.82 -11.72
C VAL A 341 -1.48 -6.70 -11.96
N VAL A 342 -1.64 -5.90 -13.02
CA VAL A 342 -0.66 -4.88 -13.45
C VAL A 342 -0.50 -3.75 -12.43
N THR A 343 -1.60 -3.28 -11.86
CA THR A 343 -1.59 -2.05 -11.03
C THR A 343 -1.55 -2.34 -9.53
N GLY A 344 -1.98 -3.52 -9.09
CA GLY A 344 -2.08 -3.88 -7.67
C GLY A 344 -3.01 -2.98 -6.85
N LEU A 345 -3.95 -2.26 -7.49
CA LEU A 345 -4.84 -1.31 -6.82
C LEU A 345 -5.81 -1.97 -5.82
N ARG A 346 -6.21 -1.21 -4.80
CA ARG A 346 -7.18 -1.64 -3.79
C ARG A 346 -8.60 -1.61 -4.38
N SER A 347 -9.51 -2.39 -3.79
CA SER A 347 -10.92 -2.43 -4.23
C SER A 347 -11.59 -1.04 -4.27
N SER A 348 -11.23 -0.15 -3.34
CA SER A 348 -11.73 1.23 -3.33
C SER A 348 -11.16 2.07 -4.46
N GLU A 349 -9.86 1.93 -4.74
CA GLU A 349 -9.17 2.64 -5.82
C GLU A 349 -9.73 2.18 -7.19
N LEU A 350 -9.87 0.87 -7.39
CA LEU A 350 -10.50 0.29 -8.59
C LEU A 350 -11.93 0.79 -8.79
N SER A 351 -12.75 0.88 -7.73
CA SER A 351 -14.15 1.30 -7.85
C SER A 351 -14.35 2.76 -8.29
N GLU A 352 -13.29 3.57 -8.21
CA GLU A 352 -13.34 5.00 -8.54
C GLU A 352 -12.89 5.34 -9.95
N LEU A 353 -12.19 4.43 -10.62
CA LEU A 353 -11.63 4.65 -11.95
C LEU A 353 -12.71 4.91 -13.01
N LYS A 354 -12.45 5.93 -13.84
CA LYS A 354 -13.24 6.33 -14.99
C LYS A 354 -12.47 6.13 -16.29
N PHE A 355 -13.20 6.00 -17.40
CA PHE A 355 -12.57 5.91 -18.72
C PHE A 355 -11.76 7.18 -19.04
N SER A 356 -12.21 8.34 -18.56
CA SER A 356 -11.46 9.61 -18.65
C SER A 356 -10.12 9.63 -17.91
N ASP A 357 -9.89 8.67 -17.01
CA ASP A 357 -8.64 8.57 -16.25
C ASP A 357 -7.55 7.82 -17.03
N VAL A 358 -7.93 7.16 -18.13
CA VAL A 358 -7.00 6.52 -19.08
C VAL A 358 -6.51 7.58 -20.06
N GLN A 359 -5.20 7.79 -20.13
CA GLN A 359 -4.59 8.80 -20.97
C GLN A 359 -3.59 8.19 -21.93
N LEU A 360 -3.66 8.57 -23.20
CA LEU A 360 -2.65 8.29 -24.19
C LEU A 360 -1.71 9.49 -24.26
N SER A 361 -0.42 9.28 -24.04
CA SER A 361 0.60 10.31 -24.22
C SER A 361 0.85 10.59 -25.70
N GLU A 362 1.40 11.76 -26.02
CA GLU A 362 1.78 12.12 -27.39
C GLU A 362 2.82 11.17 -27.99
N GLU A 363 3.62 10.53 -27.13
CA GLU A 363 4.63 9.53 -27.48
C GLU A 363 4.04 8.11 -27.67
N GLY A 364 2.71 7.93 -27.53
CA GLY A 364 2.01 6.68 -27.79
C GLY A 364 1.85 5.74 -26.60
N GLY A 365 2.40 6.06 -25.42
CA GLY A 365 2.26 5.25 -24.21
C GLY A 365 0.98 5.54 -23.42
N TYR A 366 0.31 4.49 -22.93
CA TYR A 366 -0.87 4.61 -22.07
C TYR A 366 -0.50 4.82 -20.59
N SER A 367 -1.30 5.62 -19.89
CA SER A 367 -1.19 5.82 -18.44
C SER A 367 -2.56 5.90 -17.78
N LEU A 368 -2.61 5.55 -16.49
CA LEU A 368 -3.82 5.57 -15.67
C LEU A 368 -3.64 6.55 -14.52
N LYS A 369 -4.52 7.55 -14.46
CA LYS A 369 -4.63 8.45 -13.30
C LYS A 369 -5.39 7.75 -12.18
N VAL A 370 -4.81 7.73 -10.99
CA VAL A 370 -5.39 7.11 -9.81
C VAL A 370 -5.37 8.09 -8.65
N VAL A 371 -6.39 8.04 -7.81
CA VAL A 371 -6.43 8.80 -6.55
C VAL A 371 -6.35 7.83 -5.37
N ARG A 372 -5.33 7.99 -4.52
CA ARG A 372 -5.08 7.13 -3.35
C ARG A 372 -5.57 7.83 -2.09
N PHE A 373 -6.68 7.36 -1.52
CA PHE A 373 -7.23 7.95 -0.30
C PHE A 373 -6.62 7.36 0.98
N LYS A 374 -6.48 6.02 1.06
CA LYS A 374 -6.11 5.34 2.32
C LYS A 374 -4.76 5.79 2.88
N THR A 375 -3.83 6.12 1.99
CA THR A 375 -2.48 6.55 2.36
C THR A 375 -2.30 8.04 2.17
N SER A 376 -3.36 8.83 1.97
CA SER A 376 -3.24 10.28 1.83
C SER A 376 -3.17 10.99 3.18
N SER A 377 -2.61 12.20 3.15
CA SER A 377 -2.69 13.18 4.24
C SER A 377 -4.09 13.79 4.30
N ASP A 378 -4.83 13.72 3.19
CA ASP A 378 -6.23 14.10 3.08
C ASP A 378 -7.08 12.95 2.50
N PRO A 379 -7.43 11.95 3.34
CA PRO A 379 -8.22 10.81 2.91
C PRO A 379 -9.71 11.13 2.69
N ASN A 380 -10.20 12.33 3.04
CA ASN A 380 -11.63 12.67 2.99
C ASN A 380 -12.01 13.50 1.76
N TYR A 381 -11.09 14.33 1.25
CA TYR A 381 -11.41 15.26 0.17
C TYR A 381 -10.63 14.97 -1.11
N PHE A 382 -9.31 15.10 -1.11
CA PHE A 382 -8.54 15.04 -2.36
C PHE A 382 -7.85 13.70 -2.63
N GLY A 383 -7.42 12.99 -1.59
CA GLY A 383 -6.48 11.88 -1.76
C GLY A 383 -5.14 12.33 -2.36
N ASP A 384 -4.23 11.39 -2.59
CA ASP A 384 -2.97 11.64 -3.29
C ASP A 384 -3.13 11.19 -4.75
N ALA A 385 -3.03 12.12 -5.70
CA ALA A 385 -3.06 11.81 -7.13
C ALA A 385 -1.76 11.11 -7.54
N ASP A 386 -1.89 10.07 -8.36
CA ASP A 386 -0.80 9.23 -8.83
C ASP A 386 -1.06 8.82 -10.29
N VAL A 387 0.01 8.47 -11.01
CA VAL A 387 -0.06 8.06 -12.42
C VAL A 387 0.70 6.75 -12.58
N ILE A 388 -0.01 5.73 -13.08
CA ILE A 388 0.55 4.40 -13.31
C ILE A 388 0.65 4.17 -14.81
N PRO A 389 1.85 3.92 -15.38
CA PRO A 389 1.96 3.54 -16.78
C PRO A 389 1.27 2.20 -17.02
N LEU A 390 0.54 2.09 -18.14
CA LEU A 390 -0.14 0.87 -18.55
C LEU A 390 0.56 0.25 -19.76
N PRO A 391 0.62 -1.09 -19.86
CA PRO A 391 0.94 -1.75 -21.11
C PRO A 391 -0.06 -1.36 -22.20
N ASP A 392 0.42 -1.19 -23.43
CA ASP A 392 -0.40 -0.75 -24.56
C ASP A 392 -1.62 -1.65 -24.77
N PHE A 393 -1.42 -2.96 -24.70
CA PHE A 393 -2.48 -3.96 -24.73
C PHE A 393 -3.64 -3.66 -23.75
N LEU A 394 -3.32 -3.29 -22.51
CA LEU A 394 -4.33 -2.99 -21.50
C LEU A 394 -5.03 -1.65 -21.79
N GLY A 395 -4.27 -0.65 -22.27
CA GLY A 395 -4.80 0.63 -22.71
C GLY A 395 -5.79 0.48 -23.87
N GLU A 396 -5.42 -0.26 -24.90
CA GLU A 396 -6.26 -0.57 -26.05
C GLU A 396 -7.52 -1.35 -25.66
N THR A 397 -7.37 -2.35 -24.77
CA THR A 397 -8.50 -3.13 -24.25
C THR A 397 -9.48 -2.25 -23.47
N LEU A 398 -8.98 -1.29 -22.68
CA LEU A 398 -9.82 -0.31 -21.97
C LEU A 398 -10.60 0.58 -22.94
N CYS A 399 -9.96 1.06 -24.01
CA CYS A 399 -10.64 1.79 -25.08
C CYS A 399 -11.69 0.92 -25.79
N GLY A 400 -11.40 -0.36 -26.02
CA GLY A 400 -12.35 -1.33 -26.59
C GLY A 400 -13.58 -1.51 -25.69
N LEU A 401 -13.37 -1.66 -24.38
CA LEU A 401 -14.45 -1.74 -23.40
C LEU A 401 -15.30 -0.45 -23.34
N GLU A 402 -14.68 0.72 -23.45
CA GLU A 402 -15.40 2.00 -23.55
C GLU A 402 -16.31 2.03 -24.79
N LYS A 403 -15.78 1.63 -25.95
CA LYS A 403 -16.54 1.52 -27.20
C LYS A 403 -17.71 0.54 -27.08
N LEU A 404 -17.52 -0.63 -26.45
CA LEU A 404 -18.58 -1.61 -26.22
C LEU A 404 -19.76 -1.04 -25.41
N ARG A 405 -19.47 -0.14 -24.47
CA ARG A 405 -20.49 0.51 -23.63
C ARG A 405 -21.24 1.61 -24.36
N ASN A 406 -20.66 2.19 -25.40
CA ASN A 406 -21.26 3.26 -26.19
C ASN A 406 -22.31 2.73 -27.17
N VAL A 407 -23.49 2.39 -26.63
CA VAL A 407 -24.67 1.99 -27.40
C VAL A 407 -25.78 2.99 -27.17
N LYS A 408 -26.47 3.42 -28.23
CA LYS A 408 -27.60 4.38 -28.19
C LYS A 408 -28.69 3.98 -27.18
N ALA A 409 -28.78 2.69 -26.85
CA ALA A 409 -29.56 2.16 -25.74
C ALA A 409 -28.96 2.49 -24.35
N ARG A 410 -28.63 3.76 -24.09
CA ARG A 410 -28.15 4.39 -22.84
C ARG A 410 -27.71 3.37 -21.76
N MET A 411 -26.45 2.93 -21.86
CA MET A 411 -25.77 2.20 -20.79
C MET A 411 -25.23 3.20 -19.74
N ARG A 412 -24.92 2.72 -18.53
CA ARG A 412 -24.56 3.57 -17.38
C ARG A 412 -23.14 4.12 -17.48
N GLY A 413 -22.93 5.26 -16.79
CA GLY A 413 -21.73 5.81 -16.16
C GLY A 413 -20.35 5.68 -16.82
N GLY A 414 -19.58 6.78 -16.78
CA GLY A 414 -18.18 6.83 -17.23
C GLY A 414 -17.17 6.07 -16.36
N ARG A 415 -17.59 5.20 -15.44
CA ARG A 415 -16.70 4.38 -14.58
C ARG A 415 -16.35 3.06 -15.28
N ILE A 416 -15.09 2.63 -15.16
CA ILE A 416 -14.58 1.43 -15.83
C ILE A 416 -15.25 0.17 -15.27
N PHE A 417 -15.25 -0.01 -13.94
CA PHE A 417 -15.71 -1.24 -13.29
C PHE A 417 -17.17 -1.18 -12.79
N GLU A 418 -18.03 -0.56 -13.60
CA GLU A 418 -19.48 -0.55 -13.38
C GLU A 418 -20.16 -1.72 -14.11
N SER A 419 -20.99 -2.50 -13.41
CA SER A 419 -21.80 -3.54 -14.06
C SER A 419 -22.88 -2.95 -14.96
N ALA A 420 -22.93 -3.41 -16.22
CA ALA A 420 -23.95 -3.09 -17.20
C ALA A 420 -25.33 -3.66 -16.83
N MET A 421 -25.40 -4.64 -15.92
CA MET A 421 -26.63 -5.29 -15.48
C MET A 421 -27.34 -4.60 -14.30
N GLY A 422 -26.71 -3.65 -13.60
CA GLY A 422 -27.25 -3.05 -12.36
C GLY A 422 -28.52 -2.18 -12.51
N LYS A 423 -29.19 -1.81 -11.39
CA LYS A 423 -30.33 -0.84 -11.32
C LYS A 423 -29.88 0.63 -11.19
N ARG A 424 -30.54 1.58 -11.90
CA ARG A 424 -30.07 2.95 -12.29
C ARG A 424 -29.38 3.81 -11.20
N THR A 425 -29.56 3.50 -9.92
CA THR A 425 -29.18 4.31 -8.76
C THR A 425 -28.32 3.56 -7.74
N ALA A 426 -27.63 2.49 -8.14
CA ALA A 426 -26.70 1.81 -7.22
C ALA A 426 -25.42 2.65 -7.07
N THR A 427 -25.24 3.30 -5.93
CA THR A 427 -23.94 3.83 -5.48
C THR A 427 -22.91 2.71 -5.58
N ILE A 428 -21.99 2.84 -6.54
CA ILE A 428 -20.96 1.82 -6.77
C ILE A 428 -19.94 1.95 -5.65
N MET A 429 -19.98 0.97 -4.74
CA MET A 429 -19.05 0.85 -3.63
C MET A 429 -18.02 -0.25 -3.94
N ALA A 430 -16.93 -0.30 -3.17
CA ALA A 430 -15.94 -1.39 -3.19
C ALA A 430 -16.56 -2.82 -3.15
N ARG A 431 -17.78 -2.95 -2.59
CA ARG A 431 -18.56 -4.20 -2.57
C ARG A 431 -18.92 -4.72 -3.97
N SER A 432 -19.05 -3.84 -4.97
CA SER A 432 -19.32 -4.23 -6.36
C SER A 432 -18.12 -4.95 -7.00
N ILE A 433 -16.91 -4.44 -6.76
CA ILE A 433 -15.65 -5.09 -7.17
C ILE A 433 -15.57 -6.48 -6.54
N GLN A 434 -15.86 -6.60 -5.24
CA GLN A 434 -15.84 -7.90 -4.56
C GLN A 434 -16.84 -8.90 -5.19
N LYS A 435 -18.05 -8.47 -5.55
CA LYS A 435 -19.02 -9.32 -6.25
C LYS A 435 -18.53 -9.74 -7.64
N SER A 436 -17.87 -8.86 -8.38
CA SER A 436 -17.27 -9.22 -9.67
C SER A 436 -16.13 -10.22 -9.49
N MET A 437 -15.27 -10.03 -8.48
CA MET A 437 -14.19 -10.96 -8.16
C MET A 437 -14.71 -12.34 -7.77
N LEU A 438 -15.79 -12.42 -6.97
CA LEU A 438 -16.44 -13.69 -6.64
C LEU A 438 -16.98 -14.39 -7.90
N ARG A 439 -17.67 -13.65 -8.78
CA ARG A 439 -18.14 -14.21 -10.07
C ARG A 439 -17.02 -14.72 -10.97
N ILE A 440 -15.87 -14.04 -10.97
CA ILE A 440 -14.67 -14.51 -11.67
C ILE A 440 -14.20 -15.82 -11.05
N GLY A 441 -14.04 -15.86 -9.73
CA GLY A 441 -13.64 -17.06 -8.98
C GLY A 441 -14.54 -18.27 -9.27
N ASP A 442 -15.86 -18.08 -9.21
CA ASP A 442 -16.84 -19.13 -9.54
C ASP A 442 -16.72 -19.60 -10.99
N ALA A 443 -16.39 -18.70 -11.92
CA ALA A 443 -16.26 -19.04 -13.35
C ALA A 443 -14.97 -19.79 -13.67
N VAL A 444 -13.90 -19.60 -12.89
CA VAL A 444 -12.59 -20.26 -13.09
C VAL A 444 -12.31 -21.39 -12.09
N GLY A 445 -13.17 -21.59 -11.10
CA GLY A 445 -12.94 -22.56 -10.02
C GLY A 445 -11.84 -22.14 -9.05
N VAL A 446 -11.62 -20.84 -8.84
CA VAL A 446 -10.61 -20.30 -7.91
C VAL A 446 -11.28 -19.66 -6.72
N ASP A 447 -11.02 -20.19 -5.52
CA ASP A 447 -11.60 -19.67 -4.30
C ASP A 447 -10.93 -18.38 -3.81
N GLY A 448 -11.74 -17.53 -3.19
CA GLY A 448 -11.23 -16.34 -2.50
C GLY A 448 -10.55 -15.32 -3.43
N VAL A 449 -10.99 -15.20 -4.69
CA VAL A 449 -10.49 -14.15 -5.58
C VAL A 449 -10.80 -12.77 -4.97
N HIS A 450 -9.76 -11.97 -4.72
CA HIS A 450 -9.88 -10.66 -4.11
C HIS A 450 -8.72 -9.74 -4.55
N PRO A 451 -8.91 -8.41 -4.71
CA PRO A 451 -7.84 -7.49 -5.15
C PRO A 451 -6.58 -7.54 -4.28
N HIS A 452 -6.73 -7.89 -2.99
CA HIS A 452 -5.59 -8.04 -2.09
C HIS A 452 -4.71 -9.26 -2.40
N ARG A 453 -5.27 -10.35 -2.96
CA ARG A 453 -4.48 -11.50 -3.44
C ARG A 453 -3.64 -11.08 -4.65
N PHE A 454 -4.25 -10.44 -5.66
CA PHE A 454 -3.54 -9.90 -6.83
C PHE A 454 -2.38 -8.99 -6.44
N ARG A 455 -2.63 -8.06 -5.53
CA ARG A 455 -1.60 -7.15 -5.01
C ARG A 455 -0.44 -7.89 -4.34
N LYS A 456 -0.71 -8.97 -3.61
CA LYS A 456 0.36 -9.79 -3.01
C LYS A 456 1.10 -10.60 -4.07
N THR A 457 0.39 -11.18 -5.04
CA THR A 457 0.96 -11.90 -6.17
C THR A 457 1.94 -11.04 -6.97
N ILE A 458 1.54 -9.84 -7.42
CA ILE A 458 2.47 -8.97 -8.17
C ILE A 458 3.65 -8.50 -7.31
N ALA A 459 3.43 -8.27 -6.00
CA ALA A 459 4.54 -7.96 -5.10
C ALA A 459 5.58 -9.09 -5.12
N GLU A 460 5.14 -10.33 -4.95
CA GLU A 460 6.01 -11.50 -4.95
C GLU A 460 6.70 -11.71 -6.30
N MET A 461 5.99 -11.55 -7.41
CA MET A 461 6.57 -11.60 -8.76
C MET A 461 7.64 -10.52 -8.98
N LEU A 462 7.43 -9.30 -8.47
CA LEU A 462 8.40 -8.21 -8.61
C LEU A 462 9.61 -8.40 -7.71
N ILE A 463 9.42 -8.88 -6.48
CA ILE A 463 10.51 -9.16 -5.54
C ILE A 463 11.36 -10.32 -6.05
N SER A 464 10.74 -11.41 -6.52
CA SER A 464 11.45 -12.59 -7.06
C SER A 464 12.28 -12.26 -8.30
N ARG A 465 11.91 -11.24 -9.08
CA ARG A 465 12.71 -10.76 -10.22
C ARG A 465 13.91 -9.90 -9.81
N SER A 466 13.75 -9.02 -8.84
CA SER A 466 14.85 -8.22 -8.30
C SER A 466 14.48 -7.55 -6.99
N GLU A 467 15.39 -7.63 -6.01
CA GLU A 467 15.30 -6.90 -4.75
C GLU A 467 15.37 -5.38 -4.93
N ARG A 468 15.90 -4.89 -6.06
CA ARG A 468 15.89 -3.45 -6.38
C ARG A 468 14.47 -2.93 -6.65
N ASN A 469 13.51 -3.82 -6.88
CA ASN A 469 12.12 -3.47 -7.14
C ASN A 469 11.35 -3.10 -5.86
N ILE A 470 11.96 -3.15 -4.67
CA ILE A 470 11.30 -2.77 -3.41
C ILE A 470 10.78 -1.33 -3.47
N ASP A 471 11.55 -0.42 -4.02
CA ASP A 471 11.11 0.97 -4.18
C ASP A 471 10.00 1.10 -5.23
N LEU A 472 10.10 0.35 -6.32
CA LEU A 472 9.04 0.28 -7.34
C LEU A 472 7.74 -0.25 -6.75
N ILE A 473 7.80 -1.30 -5.93
CA ILE A 473 6.64 -1.84 -5.22
C ILE A 473 6.07 -0.80 -4.27
N ARG A 474 6.92 -0.11 -3.50
CA ARG A 474 6.49 0.97 -2.59
C ARG A 474 5.75 2.08 -3.36
N MET A 475 6.24 2.48 -4.52
CA MET A 475 5.60 3.47 -5.41
C MET A 475 4.29 2.94 -6.00
N LEU A 476 4.32 1.76 -6.65
CA LEU A 476 3.16 1.11 -7.26
C LEU A 476 2.01 0.90 -6.26
N PHE A 477 2.36 0.64 -5.00
CA PHE A 477 1.41 0.40 -3.93
C PHE A 477 1.07 1.65 -3.10
N GLY A 478 1.73 2.78 -3.33
CA GLY A 478 1.50 4.02 -2.61
C GLY A 478 1.77 3.87 -1.11
N HIS A 479 2.72 3.01 -0.74
CA HIS A 479 3.10 2.82 0.66
C HIS A 479 3.95 4.00 1.12
N ARG A 480 3.51 4.69 2.19
CA ARG A 480 4.27 5.79 2.80
C ARG A 480 5.53 5.31 3.52
N SER A 481 5.51 4.11 4.08
CA SER A 481 6.68 3.56 4.77
C SER A 481 7.24 2.35 4.06
N TYR A 482 8.57 2.24 4.08
CA TYR A 482 9.26 1.03 3.66
C TYR A 482 8.86 -0.17 4.52
N THR A 483 8.55 0.01 5.80
CA THR A 483 8.06 -1.07 6.67
C THR A 483 6.85 -1.78 6.09
N MET A 484 5.91 -1.05 5.47
CA MET A 484 4.76 -1.68 4.80
C MET A 484 5.16 -2.53 3.59
N THR A 485 6.20 -2.12 2.86
CA THR A 485 6.71 -2.86 1.68
C THR A 485 7.63 -4.02 2.08
N LEU A 486 8.49 -3.83 3.08
CA LEU A 486 9.37 -4.85 3.64
C LEU A 486 8.58 -6.05 4.21
N ARG A 487 7.33 -5.82 4.69
CA ARG A 487 6.40 -6.91 5.07
C ARG A 487 6.07 -7.89 3.94
N TYR A 488 6.25 -7.51 2.67
CA TYR A 488 6.07 -8.41 1.54
C TYR A 488 7.31 -9.29 1.32
N ILE A 489 8.49 -8.79 1.70
CA ILE A 489 9.79 -9.47 1.58
C ILE A 489 10.01 -10.43 2.75
N ALA A 490 9.68 -9.98 3.96
CA ALA A 490 9.82 -10.76 5.21
C ALA A 490 8.98 -12.06 5.22
N ARG A 491 8.13 -12.26 4.22
CA ARG A 491 7.28 -13.43 4.03
C ARG A 491 7.90 -14.51 3.14
N ASN A 492 8.98 -14.20 2.42
CA ASN A 492 9.67 -15.16 1.57
C ASN A 492 11.09 -15.43 2.12
N PRO A 493 11.30 -16.53 2.87
CA PRO A 493 12.58 -16.82 3.52
C PRO A 493 13.73 -17.04 2.52
N TYR A 494 13.44 -17.51 1.31
CA TYR A 494 14.44 -17.69 0.25
C TYR A 494 14.96 -16.35 -0.28
N ILE A 495 14.11 -15.32 -0.28
CA ILE A 495 14.47 -13.96 -0.65
C ILE A 495 15.28 -13.29 0.47
N ILE A 496 14.98 -13.54 1.74
CA ILE A 496 15.77 -12.97 2.85
C ILE A 496 17.20 -13.52 2.84
N ALA A 497 17.37 -14.82 2.58
CA ALA A 497 18.69 -15.44 2.47
C ALA A 497 19.48 -14.87 1.27
N SER A 498 18.84 -14.74 0.10
CA SER A 498 19.49 -14.15 -1.09
C SER A 498 19.75 -12.65 -0.96
N ILE A 499 18.90 -11.89 -0.26
CA ILE A 499 19.15 -10.48 0.09
C ILE A 499 20.35 -10.37 1.02
N ALA A 500 20.41 -11.18 2.07
CA ALA A 500 21.52 -11.18 3.01
C ALA A 500 22.84 -11.50 2.30
N GLU A 501 22.83 -12.55 1.46
CA GLU A 501 23.97 -12.93 0.62
C GLU A 501 24.34 -11.82 -0.38
N THR A 502 23.36 -11.15 -0.98
CA THR A 502 23.58 -10.03 -1.92
C THR A 502 24.16 -8.80 -1.21
N ILE A 503 23.70 -8.49 0.00
CA ILE A 503 24.25 -7.41 0.84
C ILE A 503 25.70 -7.74 1.24
N GLU A 504 25.95 -8.98 1.67
CA GLU A 504 27.29 -9.48 1.97
C GLU A 504 28.22 -9.33 0.78
N ASN A 505 27.79 -9.78 -0.41
CA ASN A 505 28.55 -9.66 -1.65
C ASN A 505 28.79 -8.19 -2.04
N HIS A 506 27.77 -7.33 -1.96
CA HIS A 506 27.92 -5.92 -2.32
C HIS A 506 28.86 -5.15 -1.38
N TYR A 507 28.78 -5.42 -0.07
CA TYR A 507 29.67 -4.84 0.92
C TYR A 507 31.09 -5.38 0.76
N ALA A 508 31.26 -6.68 0.51
CA ALA A 508 32.56 -7.28 0.25
C ALA A 508 33.21 -6.69 -1.00
N GLU A 509 32.49 -6.57 -2.12
CA GLU A 509 32.99 -5.99 -3.37
C GLU A 509 33.40 -4.52 -3.20
N SER A 510 32.52 -3.71 -2.62
CA SER A 510 32.81 -2.29 -2.35
C SER A 510 34.00 -2.12 -1.42
N PHE A 511 34.14 -3.00 -0.43
CA PHE A 511 35.27 -2.97 0.49
C PHE A 511 36.56 -3.43 -0.18
N ILE A 512 36.53 -4.46 -1.03
CA ILE A 512 37.70 -4.89 -1.82
C ILE A 512 38.21 -3.74 -2.70
N GLU A 513 37.32 -2.98 -3.34
CA GLU A 513 37.68 -1.80 -4.14
C GLU A 513 38.39 -0.75 -3.29
N ILE A 514 37.80 -0.38 -2.14
CA ILE A 514 38.41 0.56 -1.19
C ILE A 514 39.78 0.07 -0.75
N VAL A 515 39.89 -1.19 -0.35
CA VAL A 515 41.14 -1.76 0.18
C VAL A 515 42.23 -1.80 -0.89
N SER A 516 41.88 -2.18 -2.12
CA SER A 516 42.82 -2.22 -3.24
C SER A 516 43.35 -0.82 -3.58
N ALA A 517 42.48 0.19 -3.60
CA ALA A 517 42.87 1.58 -3.84
C ALA A 517 43.69 2.18 -2.70
N VAL A 518 43.39 1.81 -1.45
CA VAL A 518 44.17 2.20 -0.27
C VAL A 518 45.58 1.58 -0.30
N GLN A 519 45.70 0.31 -0.71
CA GLN A 519 46.99 -0.37 -0.91
C GLN A 519 47.80 0.29 -2.03
N GLY A 520 47.15 0.62 -3.14
CA GLY A 520 47.77 1.32 -4.28
C GLY A 520 48.17 2.77 -4.00
N GLY A 521 47.87 3.29 -2.79
CA GLY A 521 48.21 4.66 -2.41
C GLY A 521 47.41 5.69 -3.20
N SER A 522 46.16 5.41 -3.55
CA SER A 522 45.33 6.34 -4.33
C SER A 522 44.02 6.61 -3.60
N TYR A 523 44.12 7.23 -2.42
CA TYR A 523 42.98 7.43 -1.52
C TYR A 523 43.07 8.74 -0.73
N SER A 524 41.94 9.16 -0.14
CA SER A 524 41.82 10.29 0.78
C SER A 524 40.63 10.10 1.74
N GLY A 525 40.68 10.72 2.92
CA GLY A 525 39.63 10.68 3.95
C GLY A 525 40.01 9.88 5.20
N ASN A 526 39.43 10.26 6.35
CA ASN A 526 39.79 9.72 7.67
C ASN A 526 39.52 8.21 7.79
N ALA A 527 38.41 7.73 7.22
CA ALA A 527 38.10 6.30 7.19
C ALA A 527 39.14 5.52 6.40
N ALA A 528 39.66 6.07 5.30
CA ALA A 528 40.68 5.42 4.48
C ALA A 528 42.04 5.35 5.19
N ASP A 529 42.40 6.39 5.96
CA ASP A 529 43.60 6.37 6.82
C ASP A 529 43.50 5.34 7.95
N ALA A 530 42.31 5.21 8.57
CA ALA A 530 42.07 4.19 9.59
C ALA A 530 42.20 2.77 9.02
N ILE A 531 41.67 2.56 7.80
CA ILE A 531 41.80 1.32 7.04
C ILE A 531 43.29 1.03 6.76
N LYS A 532 44.07 2.00 6.26
CA LYS A 532 45.52 1.83 6.00
C LYS A 532 46.32 1.50 7.26
N LYS A 533 46.06 2.18 8.38
CA LYS A 533 46.72 1.92 9.67
C LYS A 533 46.44 0.50 10.17
N SER A 534 45.22 0.02 9.96
CA SER A 534 44.82 -1.35 10.33
C SER A 534 45.55 -2.40 9.47
N PHE A 535 45.78 -2.10 8.18
CA PHE A 535 46.55 -2.99 7.29
C PHE A 535 48.04 -3.06 7.60
N GLY A 536 48.67 -1.94 7.97
CA GLY A 536 50.10 -1.91 8.32
C GLY A 536 50.48 -2.89 9.44
N LYS A 537 49.51 -3.30 10.27
CA LYS A 537 49.70 -4.26 11.36
C LYS A 537 49.72 -5.73 10.92
N ARG A 538 49.13 -6.09 9.76
CA ARG A 538 48.97 -7.49 9.31
C ARG A 538 49.02 -7.65 7.77
N PRO A 539 50.16 -7.40 7.10
CA PRO A 539 50.25 -7.37 5.64
C PRO A 539 50.06 -8.72 4.94
N ALA A 540 50.27 -9.84 5.63
CA ALA A 540 50.22 -11.19 5.04
C ALA A 540 48.80 -11.66 4.67
N LEU A 541 47.76 -11.15 5.36
CA LEU A 541 46.36 -11.56 5.17
C LEU A 541 45.70 -10.96 3.91
N PHE A 542 46.38 -10.04 3.23
CA PHE A 542 45.75 -9.14 2.25
C PHE A 542 46.43 -9.17 0.88
N LYS A 543 46.90 -10.34 0.43
CA LYS A 543 47.47 -10.59 -0.91
C LYS A 543 46.59 -11.51 -1.76
N GLY A 544 46.29 -11.10 -3.00
CA GLY A 544 45.69 -11.97 -4.04
C GLY A 544 44.32 -12.57 -3.65
N LYS A 545 44.07 -13.84 -3.99
CA LYS A 545 42.78 -14.53 -3.70
C LYS A 545 42.45 -14.61 -2.20
N LEU A 546 43.47 -14.58 -1.33
CA LEU A 546 43.31 -14.61 0.13
C LEU A 546 42.61 -13.34 0.64
N LEU A 547 42.81 -12.19 -0.02
CA LEU A 547 42.16 -10.92 0.29
C LEU A 547 40.63 -11.01 0.14
N ARG A 548 40.16 -11.55 -1.00
CA ARG A 548 38.73 -11.66 -1.32
C ARG A 548 38.02 -12.57 -0.33
N LEU A 549 38.59 -13.75 -0.05
CA LEU A 549 38.02 -14.71 0.90
C LEU A 549 37.99 -14.14 2.34
N THR A 550 39.08 -13.48 2.76
CA THR A 550 39.18 -12.91 4.11
C THR A 550 38.21 -11.74 4.30
N ILE A 551 38.04 -10.88 3.29
CA ILE A 551 37.09 -9.76 3.34
C ILE A 551 35.64 -10.26 3.36
N SER A 552 35.29 -11.20 2.47
CA SER A 552 33.94 -11.78 2.46
C SER A 552 33.61 -12.39 3.81
N ASN A 553 34.47 -13.25 4.36
CA ASN A 553 34.27 -13.85 5.67
C ASN A 553 34.16 -12.81 6.78
N TYR A 554 35.00 -11.76 6.76
CA TYR A 554 34.97 -10.69 7.75
C TYR A 554 33.65 -9.90 7.73
N ILE A 555 33.13 -9.56 6.56
CA ILE A 555 31.84 -8.85 6.42
C ILE A 555 30.69 -9.76 6.87
N THR A 556 30.70 -11.03 6.47
CA THR A 556 29.71 -12.02 6.92
C THR A 556 29.70 -12.15 8.45
N TYR A 557 30.87 -12.24 9.11
CA TYR A 557 30.95 -12.31 10.58
C TYR A 557 30.39 -11.06 11.27
N LEU A 558 30.67 -9.86 10.74
CA LEU A 558 30.15 -8.62 11.32
C LEU A 558 28.62 -8.53 11.19
N LEU A 559 28.07 -8.95 10.05
CA LEU A 559 26.62 -8.95 9.83
C LEU A 559 25.92 -10.00 10.71
N GLN A 560 26.51 -11.19 10.86
CA GLN A 560 26.00 -12.25 11.75
C GLN A 560 26.04 -11.85 13.23
N ALA A 561 27.06 -11.07 13.64
CA ALA A 561 27.18 -10.54 14.99
C ALA A 561 26.23 -9.36 15.28
N GLY A 562 25.49 -8.88 14.27
CA GLY A 562 24.59 -7.73 14.41
C GLY A 562 25.30 -6.38 14.50
N GLU A 563 26.56 -6.29 14.07
CA GLU A 563 27.33 -5.05 14.04
C GLU A 563 26.78 -4.09 12.98
N PRO A 564 26.76 -2.77 13.21
CA PRO A 564 26.11 -1.79 12.35
C PRO A 564 27.02 -1.40 11.18
N VAL A 565 27.36 -2.37 10.33
CA VAL A 565 28.22 -2.17 9.16
C VAL A 565 27.43 -1.49 8.04
N PHE A 566 27.98 -0.40 7.52
CA PHE A 566 27.44 0.34 6.40
C PHE A 566 28.56 0.71 5.42
N ILE A 567 28.55 0.05 4.26
CA ILE A 567 29.50 0.32 3.17
C ILE A 567 28.68 0.62 1.91
N LYS A 568 28.71 1.85 1.42
CA LYS A 568 27.97 2.21 0.21
C LYS A 568 28.65 3.30 -0.58
N ARG A 569 28.66 3.15 -1.90
CA ARG A 569 29.11 4.18 -2.83
C ARG A 569 28.14 5.38 -2.80
N ALA A 570 28.67 6.58 -2.59
CA ALA A 570 27.94 7.84 -2.59
C ALA A 570 27.95 8.50 -3.98
N SER A 571 29.10 8.51 -4.63
CA SER A 571 29.29 8.96 -6.02
C SER A 571 30.49 8.20 -6.63
N VAL A 572 30.82 8.46 -7.89
CA VAL A 572 31.97 7.80 -8.56
C VAL A 572 33.25 8.04 -7.76
N GLY A 573 33.89 6.97 -7.30
CA GLY A 573 35.11 7.03 -6.48
C GLY A 573 34.92 7.53 -5.04
N VAL A 574 33.68 7.68 -4.55
CA VAL A 574 33.41 8.13 -3.16
C VAL A 574 32.54 7.12 -2.43
N PHE A 575 32.99 6.67 -1.27
CA PHE A 575 32.32 5.67 -0.44
C PHE A 575 32.06 6.19 0.97
N CYS A 576 30.95 5.74 1.55
CA CYS A 576 30.67 5.86 2.96
C CYS A 576 30.98 4.53 3.63
N VAL A 577 31.86 4.56 4.64
CA VAL A 577 32.22 3.42 5.49
C VAL A 577 31.94 3.79 6.94
N SER A 578 30.90 3.21 7.51
CA SER A 578 30.51 3.41 8.90
C SER A 578 30.27 2.08 9.61
N ASN A 579 30.63 2.04 10.89
CA ASN A 579 30.38 0.95 11.82
C ASN A 579 29.75 1.50 13.12
N GLU A 580 29.01 2.61 13.05
CA GLU A 580 28.44 3.29 14.21
C GLU A 580 26.93 3.06 14.34
N PHE A 581 26.47 2.87 15.58
CA PHE A 581 25.06 2.95 15.92
C PHE A 581 24.63 4.41 16.02
N TYR A 582 23.66 4.80 15.18
CA TYR A 582 23.12 6.15 15.17
C TYR A 582 21.84 6.25 16.01
N SER A 583 21.75 7.33 16.77
CA SER A 583 20.69 7.77 17.65
C SER A 583 20.40 9.25 17.35
N LYS A 584 19.33 9.81 17.94
CA LYS A 584 19.01 11.23 17.76
C LYS A 584 20.12 12.17 18.26
N GLY A 585 20.97 11.72 19.18
CA GLY A 585 22.07 12.52 19.75
C GLY A 585 23.39 12.47 18.99
N ASN A 586 23.57 11.57 18.01
CA ASN A 586 24.84 11.38 17.29
C ASN A 586 24.65 11.20 15.77
N LEU A 587 23.72 11.92 15.16
CA LEU A 587 23.41 11.80 13.73
C LEU A 587 24.62 12.12 12.83
N PRO A 588 24.79 11.40 11.70
CA PRO A 588 25.85 11.72 10.75
C PRO A 588 25.53 13.04 10.02
N PRO A 589 26.55 13.80 9.55
CA PRO A 589 26.35 15.10 8.89
C PRO A 589 25.38 15.09 7.71
N CYS A 590 25.29 13.97 6.97
CA CYS A 590 24.37 13.79 5.85
C CYS A 590 22.88 13.76 6.25
N ARG A 591 22.56 13.66 7.55
CA ARG A 591 21.21 13.58 8.11
C ARG A 591 20.80 14.82 8.91
N ILE A 592 21.72 15.74 9.21
CA ILE A 592 21.42 16.94 10.01
C ILE A 592 20.42 17.83 9.26
N GLY A 593 19.32 18.23 9.93
CA GLY A 593 18.29 19.10 9.36
C GLY A 593 17.22 18.41 8.51
N ARG A 594 17.15 17.07 8.47
CA ARG A 594 16.07 16.30 7.81
C ARG A 594 15.13 15.68 8.86
N GLU A 595 13.82 15.91 8.73
CA GLU A 595 12.79 15.43 9.69
C GLU A 595 12.35 13.96 9.51
N ASN A 596 13.01 13.19 8.63
CA ASN A 596 12.63 11.81 8.36
C ASN A 596 13.25 10.83 9.37
N PHE A 597 12.52 10.54 10.45
CA PHE A 597 12.87 9.49 11.42
C PHE A 597 12.46 8.10 10.88
N ALA A 598 13.36 7.44 10.16
CA ALA A 598 13.27 6.00 9.97
C ALA A 598 13.44 5.27 11.32
N ALA A 599 12.86 4.07 11.47
CA ALA A 599 12.98 3.27 12.69
C ALA A 599 14.43 2.83 13.01
N VAL A 600 15.32 2.84 12.00
CA VAL A 600 16.77 2.63 12.15
C VAL A 600 17.50 3.79 11.48
N LEU A 601 18.30 4.52 12.25
CA LEU A 601 19.08 5.65 11.74
C LEU A 601 20.32 5.12 11.02
N ARG A 602 20.48 5.49 9.74
CA ARG A 602 21.61 5.09 8.88
C ARG A 602 22.15 6.29 8.08
N PRO A 603 23.41 6.26 7.64
CA PRO A 603 23.94 7.29 6.75
C PRO A 603 23.09 7.44 5.47
N ASP A 604 23.09 8.63 4.89
CA ASP A 604 22.42 8.93 3.61
C ASP A 604 23.44 9.32 2.54
N PRO A 605 23.90 8.37 1.71
CA PRO A 605 24.89 8.65 0.67
C PRO A 605 24.43 9.63 -0.41
N SER A 606 23.11 9.82 -0.59
CA SER A 606 22.56 10.78 -1.55
C SER A 606 22.82 12.24 -1.16
N ASN A 607 23.14 12.48 0.12
CA ASN A 607 23.49 13.78 0.68
C ASN A 607 24.86 13.72 1.37
N CYS A 608 25.81 13.00 0.76
CA CYS A 608 27.14 12.83 1.31
C CYS A 608 27.86 14.17 1.46
N LYS A 609 28.47 14.40 2.63
CA LYS A 609 29.33 15.56 2.90
C LYS A 609 30.78 15.08 2.93
N LEU A 610 31.63 15.65 2.09
CA LEU A 610 33.01 15.15 1.89
C LEU A 610 33.90 15.29 3.13
N ASP A 611 33.60 16.26 3.99
CA ASP A 611 34.24 16.48 5.30
C ASP A 611 33.83 15.48 6.39
N CYS A 612 32.91 14.56 6.08
CA CYS A 612 32.46 13.53 7.02
C CYS A 612 33.58 12.51 7.31
N LYS A 613 33.76 12.15 8.60
CA LYS A 613 34.75 11.16 9.06
C LYS A 613 34.63 9.77 8.42
N HIS A 614 33.44 9.43 7.90
CA HIS A 614 33.13 8.13 7.29
C HIS A 614 33.40 8.08 5.78
N VAL A 615 33.87 9.17 5.18
CA VAL A 615 34.10 9.24 3.73
C VAL A 615 35.45 8.65 3.36
N VAL A 616 35.44 7.84 2.31
CA VAL A 616 36.61 7.36 1.59
C VAL A 616 36.52 7.87 0.16
N VAL A 617 37.55 8.56 -0.29
CA VAL A 617 37.67 9.08 -1.66
C VAL A 617 38.81 8.36 -2.36
N LEU A 618 38.55 7.84 -3.56
CA LEU A 618 39.49 7.13 -4.41
C LEU A 618 39.90 7.99 -5.63
N ALA A 619 40.89 7.53 -6.41
CA ALA A 619 41.42 8.29 -7.54
C ALA A 619 40.40 8.55 -8.66
N GLU A 620 39.39 7.69 -8.81
CA GLU A 620 38.31 7.83 -9.79
C GLU A 620 37.49 9.11 -9.56
N ALA A 621 37.46 9.64 -8.34
CA ALA A 621 36.73 10.87 -8.01
C ALA A 621 37.42 12.16 -8.48
N ARG A 622 38.67 12.11 -8.97
CA ARG A 622 39.47 13.30 -9.31
C ARG A 622 38.79 14.23 -10.32
N SER A 623 38.28 13.68 -11.41
CA SER A 623 37.64 14.46 -12.48
C SER A 623 36.41 15.20 -11.95
N GLU A 624 35.57 14.52 -11.17
CA GLU A 624 34.36 15.14 -10.61
C GLU A 624 34.69 16.20 -9.56
N MET A 625 35.69 15.97 -8.70
CA MET A 625 36.14 16.97 -7.74
C MET A 625 36.73 18.22 -8.40
N GLN A 626 37.49 18.06 -9.49
CA GLN A 626 38.01 19.19 -10.27
C GLN A 626 36.88 20.03 -10.87
N LYS A 627 35.85 19.37 -11.43
CA LYS A 627 34.65 20.05 -11.94
C LYS A 627 33.91 20.80 -10.84
N ASN A 628 33.78 20.21 -9.65
CA ASN A 628 33.16 20.86 -8.49
C ASN A 628 33.91 22.12 -8.06
N VAL A 629 35.24 22.06 -7.98
CA VAL A 629 36.07 23.24 -7.65
C VAL A 629 35.87 24.35 -8.68
N ILE A 630 35.95 24.04 -9.97
CA ILE A 630 35.73 25.02 -11.06
C ILE A 630 34.32 25.61 -10.98
N PHE A 631 33.30 24.78 -10.72
CA PHE A 631 31.92 25.23 -10.57
C PHE A 631 31.76 26.22 -9.41
N TYR A 632 32.28 25.88 -8.22
CA TYR A 632 32.17 26.74 -7.04
C TYR A 632 33.01 28.03 -7.18
N GLN A 633 34.18 27.97 -7.79
CA GLN A 633 35.01 29.15 -8.10
C GLN A 633 34.29 30.09 -9.08
N LYS A 634 33.68 29.55 -10.14
CA LYS A 634 32.84 30.34 -11.05
C LYS A 634 31.65 30.95 -10.33
N LEU A 635 30.97 30.20 -9.46
CA LEU A 635 29.83 30.69 -8.68
C LEU A 635 30.21 31.86 -7.76
N LEU A 636 31.41 31.84 -7.18
CA LEU A 636 31.95 32.95 -6.39
C LEU A 636 32.35 34.17 -7.24
N ALA A 637 32.83 33.94 -8.47
CA ALA A 637 33.25 35.01 -9.37
C ALA A 637 32.08 35.69 -10.09
N SER A 638 30.95 34.99 -10.29
CA SER A 638 29.85 35.45 -11.15
C SER A 638 28.86 36.42 -10.48
N ASP A 639 28.84 36.53 -9.13
CA ASP A 639 27.75 37.25 -8.45
C ASP A 639 28.13 37.80 -7.06
N SER A 640 29.15 38.66 -7.00
CA SER A 640 29.67 39.24 -5.75
C SER A 640 28.66 40.12 -4.98
N ALA A 641 27.47 40.40 -5.56
CA ALA A 641 26.45 41.29 -4.97
C ALA A 641 25.19 40.59 -4.44
N LYS A 642 24.96 39.29 -4.69
CA LYS A 642 23.70 38.59 -4.33
C LYS A 642 23.82 37.42 -3.35
N LEU A 643 25.03 36.96 -3.03
CA LEU A 643 25.23 35.85 -2.09
C LEU A 643 25.30 36.34 -0.65
N THR A 644 24.56 35.70 0.26
CA THR A 644 24.66 35.98 1.69
C THR A 644 26.04 35.59 2.24
N THR A 645 26.51 36.26 3.29
CA THR A 645 27.79 35.95 3.97
C THR A 645 27.88 34.48 4.38
N LYS A 646 26.77 33.87 4.78
CA LYS A 646 26.68 32.45 5.14
C LYS A 646 26.87 31.54 3.91
N ALA A 647 26.20 31.83 2.79
CA ALA A 647 26.35 31.07 1.56
C ALA A 647 27.78 31.15 1.00
N ARG A 648 28.40 32.34 1.07
CA ARG A 648 29.80 32.53 0.64
C ARG A 648 30.78 31.70 1.46
N ARG A 649 30.60 31.65 2.79
CA ARG A 649 31.41 30.80 3.68
C ARG A 649 31.24 29.32 3.37
N GLU A 650 30.02 28.87 3.13
CA GLU A 650 29.75 27.47 2.77
C GLU A 650 30.40 27.09 1.42
N ILE A 651 30.30 27.95 0.40
CA ILE A 651 30.93 27.68 -0.90
C ILE A 651 32.46 27.63 -0.78
N MET A 652 33.07 28.53 0.00
CA MET A 652 34.51 28.49 0.29
C MET A 652 34.90 27.19 1.01
N HIS A 653 34.14 26.76 2.02
CA HIS A 653 34.35 25.49 2.71
C HIS A 653 34.28 24.29 1.75
N GLN A 654 33.32 24.27 0.82
CA GLN A 654 33.22 23.21 -0.18
C GLN A 654 34.43 23.18 -1.14
N ILE A 655 34.96 24.35 -1.53
CA ILE A 655 36.20 24.43 -2.33
C ILE A 655 37.37 23.85 -1.54
N GLU A 656 37.58 24.29 -0.30
CA GLU A 656 38.67 23.84 0.57
C GLU A 656 38.66 22.32 0.77
N VAL A 657 37.47 21.74 1.02
CA VAL A 657 37.32 20.28 1.21
C VAL A 657 37.65 19.52 -0.07
N ASN A 658 37.17 19.97 -1.24
CA ASN A 658 37.48 19.30 -2.52
C ASN A 658 38.97 19.42 -2.86
N GLU A 659 39.59 20.59 -2.64
CA GLU A 659 41.02 20.80 -2.86
C GLU A 659 41.89 19.97 -1.90
N LEU A 660 41.48 19.83 -0.64
CA LEU A 660 42.14 18.95 0.33
C LEU A 660 42.14 17.50 -0.16
N HIS A 661 40.99 16.98 -0.59
CA HIS A 661 40.91 15.62 -1.12
C HIS A 661 41.72 15.45 -2.40
N LEU A 662 41.69 16.41 -3.32
CA LEU A 662 42.53 16.41 -4.53
C LEU A 662 44.02 16.41 -4.21
N SER A 663 44.46 17.24 -3.26
CA SER A 663 45.85 17.31 -2.80
C SER A 663 46.30 15.99 -2.17
N ASN A 664 45.47 15.38 -1.33
CA ASN A 664 45.75 14.07 -0.75
C ASN A 664 45.83 12.97 -1.81
N LEU A 665 44.92 12.97 -2.79
CA LEU A 665 44.96 12.05 -3.94
C LEU A 665 46.16 12.27 -4.85
N GLN A 666 46.76 13.47 -4.88
CA GLN A 666 47.99 13.77 -5.62
C GLN A 666 49.26 13.42 -4.84
N ARG A 667 49.27 13.68 -3.52
CA ARG A 667 50.38 13.34 -2.60
C ARG A 667 50.59 11.84 -2.50
N THR A 668 49.49 11.08 -2.46
CA THR A 668 49.52 9.62 -2.38
C THR A 668 49.91 8.98 -3.72
N ASN A 669 49.73 9.70 -4.85
CA ASN A 669 50.09 9.27 -6.20
C ASN A 669 51.53 9.60 -6.63
N ARG A 670 52.40 10.09 -5.72
CA ARG A 670 53.85 10.22 -5.99
C ARG A 670 54.56 8.91 -5.63
N PRO A 671 55.07 8.13 -6.60
CA PRO A 671 56.01 7.07 -6.28
C PRO A 671 57.33 7.74 -5.86
N GLY A 672 57.72 7.63 -4.59
CA GLY A 672 59.05 8.08 -4.18
C GLY A 672 59.35 7.97 -2.69
N ALA A 673 60.23 7.01 -2.33
CA ALA A 673 61.49 7.28 -1.63
C ALA A 673 62.27 5.98 -1.32
N LEU A 674 62.76 5.28 -2.35
CA LEU A 674 64.04 4.57 -2.24
C LEU A 674 65.12 5.61 -2.50
N ARG A 675 65.68 6.19 -1.43
CA ARG A 675 66.90 7.00 -1.50
C ARG A 675 68.11 6.06 -1.34
N SER A 676 68.94 6.07 -2.37
CA SER A 676 70.22 5.37 -2.54
C SER A 676 71.36 5.98 -1.71
N ALA A 677 72.28 5.13 -1.20
CA ALA A 677 73.72 5.32 -0.90
C ALA A 677 74.06 4.51 0.38
N ARG A 678 75.03 3.59 0.47
CA ARG A 678 76.26 3.30 -0.25
C ARG A 678 76.53 1.78 -0.28
N ARG A 679 77.15 1.31 -1.36
CA ARG A 679 77.93 0.08 -1.38
C ARG A 679 79.16 0.27 -0.49
N GLU A 680 79.38 -0.63 0.45
CA GLU A 680 80.72 -1.04 0.87
C GLU A 680 81.00 -2.43 0.28
N PRO A 681 82.21 -2.67 -0.27
CA PRO A 681 82.52 -3.92 -0.93
C PRO A 681 82.88 -5.01 0.08
N THR A 682 82.54 -6.23 -0.32
CA THR A 682 83.07 -7.50 0.16
C THR A 682 84.50 -7.44 0.71
N ARG A 683 84.69 -7.98 1.91
CA ARG A 683 85.94 -8.65 2.31
C ARG A 683 85.63 -10.08 2.72
N GLU A 684 86.28 -11.00 2.02
CA GLU A 684 86.44 -12.40 2.36
C GLU A 684 86.96 -12.57 3.79
N ARG A 685 86.26 -13.35 4.61
CA ARG A 685 86.72 -14.62 5.23
C ARG A 685 85.65 -15.15 6.18
#